data_AF-A0A9N9MFS6-F1
#
_entry.id   AF-A0A9N9MFS6-F1
#
_cell.length_a   1.000
_cell.length_b   1.000
_cell.length_c   1.000
_cell.angle_alpha   90.00
_cell.angle_beta   90.00
_cell.angle_gamma   90.00
#
_symmetry.space_group_name_H-M   'P 1'
#
loop_
_entity.id
_entity.type
_entity.pdbx_description
1 polymer ?
#
loop_
_entity_poly.entity_id
_entity_poly.type
_entity_poly.pdbx_seq_one_letter_code
_entity_poly.pdbx_strand_id
1 'polypeptide(L)'
;MDENEENISDSEDTATDTDPYETDEDSEYLPNSPNRIVEAGTDDTESETSNNEEHVTPRKARKRKRNENQKQKRKRARLTGQQYVALNGKEIRKRELKPYNHRCRYGCDKIEEERRKLLFEKFYSLQSYDLQTQYLASCITKSAPKRPNRNAVSQKQFTTIITLMGTRVCKKFFLKTFDITNRRFGIVCQKKNADGFTDTDKRGHHAPKNKIDAVTRNNVITHIKMFPRYKSHYSQSQNGNTSYLPEDLCIRKMYSLYKIWCNETKNIPPVKESYYRSVFCNEFNLKFHKPHSDTCHTCDRLNNLINNSPDENIKTQSKAELELHQRKVESVKNVKKLDKEYGRQNPDKVRVICFDLQKTLPTPFLSTNKVFYLRQLWTYNLCIHDLVTGISSMYIWDETIGQRGSQEIGSCLIKYIMTLPPNIEELICYSDQCGGQNKNKNITKLFMFLVQTTSLKIIHHKFFESGHSYMECDRSFARIEKAKKKALNIFIPKNWSELIRNTSNKFQVIDMKQEDFLSFDYLNSIITDPKKDMEKKPLKWRQIVWFTYRNEDFFCFLFNQTRNPIFPSIHSQKCSALPVGRPKLSIKKLLEKSLYSTTLKIKKAKWENLIQLLPYIPPIYHDFYQKMPHEAKVSNKKTKGKPSGSKKNETQNKAEKETQNETEEETQNETDQEDDVVLSDDYEEY
;
A
#
# COMPACT_ATOMS: atom_id res chain seq x y z
N MET A 1 74.17 2.42 77.91
CA MET A 1 73.85 3.85 78.05
C MET A 1 73.12 4.34 76.81
N ASP A 2 71.84 4.08 76.60
CA ASP A 2 70.87 3.14 77.14
C ASP A 2 69.68 3.26 76.16
N GLU A 3 69.13 2.10 75.77
CA GLU A 3 67.69 1.84 75.54
C GLU A 3 66.94 2.68 74.47
N ASN A 4 66.03 2.17 73.63
CA ASN A 4 65.36 0.90 73.42
C ASN A 4 64.73 1.00 71.99
N GLU A 5 64.80 -0.05 71.16
CA GLU A 5 63.64 -0.90 70.75
C GLU A 5 62.45 -0.09 70.20
N GLU A 6 61.90 -0.32 69.00
CA GLU A 6 61.44 -1.61 68.50
C GLU A 6 61.08 -1.53 67.00
N ASN A 7 61.06 -2.71 66.42
CA ASN A 7 60.97 -3.06 65.01
C ASN A 7 59.54 -3.61 64.72
N ILE A 8 59.24 -3.91 63.45
CA ILE A 8 58.31 -4.99 62.99
C ILE A 8 56.85 -4.67 62.54
N SER A 9 56.64 -5.11 61.28
CA SER A 9 55.47 -5.66 60.54
C SER A 9 54.24 -4.80 60.26
N ASP A 10 53.89 -4.56 58.99
CA ASP A 10 53.31 -5.51 58.01
C ASP A 10 51.97 -6.12 58.46
N SER A 11 50.89 -5.67 57.83
CA SER A 11 49.96 -6.57 57.13
C SER A 11 48.92 -5.77 56.33
N GLU A 12 48.93 -6.07 55.04
CA GLU A 12 47.90 -5.98 54.01
C GLU A 12 46.44 -5.75 54.45
N ASP A 13 45.73 -4.90 53.71
CA ASP A 13 44.53 -5.39 53.00
C ASP A 13 44.12 -4.48 51.83
N THR A 14 44.09 -5.11 50.66
CA THR A 14 43.83 -4.54 49.34
C THR A 14 42.34 -4.53 49.02
N ALA A 15 41.81 -3.37 48.63
CA ALA A 15 40.56 -3.28 47.86
C ALA A 15 40.66 -2.13 46.84
N THR A 16 40.98 -2.50 45.60
CA THR A 16 41.11 -1.59 44.45
C THR A 16 39.73 -1.14 43.96
N ASP A 17 39.33 0.06 44.36
CA ASP A 17 38.08 0.70 43.92
C ASP A 17 38.34 1.45 42.59
N THR A 18 38.28 0.71 41.48
CA THR A 18 38.43 1.26 40.12
C THR A 18 37.25 2.15 39.73
N ASP A 19 37.56 3.36 39.26
CA ASP A 19 36.60 4.37 38.79
C ASP A 19 35.89 3.91 37.50
N PRO A 20 34.54 3.93 37.41
CA PRO A 20 33.78 3.27 36.33
C PRO A 20 33.74 4.07 35.01
N TYR A 21 34.80 4.82 34.71
CA TYR A 21 34.92 5.63 33.51
C TYR A 21 35.85 5.04 32.44
N GLU A 22 36.46 3.87 32.65
CA GLU A 22 37.65 3.46 31.87
C GLU A 22 37.63 2.08 31.21
N THR A 23 36.52 1.35 31.20
CA THR A 23 36.43 0.13 30.39
C THR A 23 35.12 0.09 29.64
N ASP A 24 35.20 -0.07 28.32
CA ASP A 24 34.37 -0.98 27.48
C ASP A 24 34.39 -0.46 26.02
N GLU A 25 35.50 -0.77 25.34
CA GLU A 25 35.58 -0.86 23.88
C GLU A 25 35.04 -2.23 23.43
N ASP A 26 34.24 -2.19 22.36
CA ASP A 26 33.85 -3.25 21.40
C ASP A 26 33.29 -4.62 21.86
N SER A 27 32.05 -4.93 21.41
CA SER A 27 31.69 -6.23 20.79
C SER A 27 30.26 -6.24 20.18
N GLU A 28 30.05 -7.19 19.28
CA GLU A 28 29.04 -7.31 18.21
C GLU A 28 27.66 -7.94 18.58
N TYR A 29 26.65 -7.57 17.77
CA TYR A 29 25.53 -8.35 17.18
C TYR A 29 24.50 -9.20 18.01
N LEU A 30 23.24 -8.70 18.01
CA LEU A 30 21.87 -9.33 17.87
C LEU A 30 21.39 -10.52 18.76
N PRO A 31 20.09 -10.93 18.71
CA PRO A 31 18.80 -10.20 18.77
C PRO A 31 17.80 -10.85 19.77
N ASN A 32 16.77 -10.13 20.25
CA ASN A 32 15.36 -10.58 20.23
C ASN A 32 14.35 -9.63 20.92
N SER A 33 13.15 -9.63 20.33
CA SER A 33 11.84 -9.15 20.81
C SER A 33 11.36 -10.02 22.00
N PRO A 34 10.22 -9.81 22.73
CA PRO A 34 9.07 -8.96 22.38
C PRO A 34 8.28 -8.28 23.55
N ASN A 35 7.23 -7.54 23.13
CA ASN A 35 5.90 -7.44 23.74
C ASN A 35 5.54 -6.48 24.91
N ARG A 36 4.36 -5.86 24.70
CA ARG A 36 3.35 -5.32 25.65
C ARG A 36 3.71 -4.01 26.37
N ILE A 37 2.82 -3.11 26.77
CA ILE A 37 1.36 -2.79 26.63
C ILE A 37 1.28 -1.32 27.13
N VAL A 38 0.57 -0.41 26.43
CA VAL A 38 -0.54 0.48 26.88
C VAL A 38 -0.22 1.25 28.19
N GLU A 39 -0.24 2.59 28.28
CA GLU A 39 -1.43 3.44 28.43
C GLU A 39 -1.09 4.95 28.46
N ALA A 40 -2.15 5.74 28.34
CA ALA A 40 -2.25 7.18 28.14
C ALA A 40 -2.07 8.05 29.41
N GLY A 41 -1.98 9.37 29.19
CA GLY A 41 -2.01 10.44 30.20
C GLY A 41 -1.37 11.71 29.64
N THR A 42 -2.14 12.57 28.95
CA THR A 42 -2.85 13.78 29.44
C THR A 42 -2.00 15.06 29.42
N ASP A 43 -2.66 16.12 28.94
CA ASP A 43 -2.22 17.49 28.71
C ASP A 43 -1.48 18.15 29.89
N ASP A 44 -0.63 19.13 29.58
CA ASP A 44 -0.90 20.51 29.98
C ASP A 44 0.04 21.52 29.27
N THR A 45 -0.59 22.60 28.84
CA THR A 45 -0.10 23.83 28.20
C THR A 45 0.77 24.68 29.13
N GLU A 46 1.77 25.40 28.57
CA GLU A 46 1.80 26.87 28.50
C GLU A 46 3.16 27.50 28.14
N SER A 47 3.04 28.54 27.30
CA SER A 47 3.81 29.80 27.23
C SER A 47 5.15 29.86 26.48
N GLU A 48 5.16 30.81 25.56
CA GLU A 48 6.20 31.19 24.61
C GLU A 48 7.26 32.09 25.25
N THR A 49 8.51 31.99 24.79
CA THR A 49 9.40 33.16 24.64
C THR A 49 10.30 32.93 23.43
N SER A 50 10.28 33.92 22.54
CA SER A 50 10.98 33.98 21.28
C SER A 50 12.48 34.26 21.47
N ASN A 51 13.32 33.50 20.76
CA ASN A 51 14.66 33.94 20.39
C ASN A 51 14.99 33.40 19.00
N ASN A 52 15.24 34.33 18.09
CA ASN A 52 15.61 34.11 16.69
C ASN A 52 17.02 33.53 16.61
N GLU A 53 17.12 32.22 16.38
CA GLU A 53 18.26 31.61 15.69
C GLU A 53 17.71 30.94 14.42
N GLU A 54 18.41 31.12 13.30
CA GLU A 54 18.01 30.61 11.98
C GLU A 54 17.66 29.11 12.04
N HIS A 55 16.36 28.84 12.02
CA HIS A 55 15.79 27.50 12.00
C HIS A 55 16.09 26.82 10.65
N VAL A 56 17.17 26.03 10.59
CA VAL A 56 17.23 24.94 9.61
C VAL A 56 16.10 23.97 9.95
N THR A 57 15.02 24.04 9.19
CA THR A 57 13.83 23.20 9.41
C THR A 57 14.22 21.71 9.46
N PRO A 58 13.78 20.95 10.49
CA PRO A 58 14.12 19.54 10.58
C PRO A 58 13.40 18.77 9.47
N ARG A 59 14.17 18.15 8.56
CA ARG A 59 13.63 17.21 7.56
C ARG A 59 12.93 16.05 8.29
N LYS A 60 11.60 15.99 8.19
CA LYS A 60 10.77 15.02 8.94
C LYS A 60 10.88 13.61 8.33
N ALA A 61 11.69 12.78 8.99
CA ALA A 61 11.94 11.36 8.72
C ALA A 61 10.73 10.47 9.02
N ARG A 62 10.63 9.30 8.36
CA ARG A 62 9.52 8.34 8.52
C ARG A 62 9.59 7.51 9.81
N LYS A 63 10.70 7.55 10.57
CA LYS A 63 10.86 6.78 11.81
C LYS A 63 10.39 7.57 13.03
N ARG A 64 9.56 6.95 13.88
CA ARG A 64 9.35 7.39 15.27
C ARG A 64 10.71 7.59 15.94
N LYS A 65 10.90 8.68 16.69
CA LYS A 65 12.05 8.84 17.58
C LYS A 65 12.10 7.61 18.49
N ARG A 66 13.24 6.90 18.45
CA ARG A 66 13.46 5.69 19.27
C ARG A 66 13.34 6.08 20.75
N ASN A 67 12.65 5.27 21.56
CA ASN A 67 12.66 5.42 23.02
C ASN A 67 14.11 5.49 23.53
N GLU A 68 14.32 6.24 24.61
CA GLU A 68 15.64 6.50 25.19
C GLU A 68 16.42 5.18 25.35
N ASN A 69 17.55 5.07 24.63
CA ASN A 69 18.36 3.85 24.62
C ASN A 69 18.94 3.62 26.03
N GLN A 70 19.13 2.37 26.46
CA GLN A 70 19.69 2.02 27.78
C GLN A 70 21.00 2.78 28.10
N LYS A 71 21.82 3.09 27.08
CA LYS A 71 23.03 3.93 27.23
C LYS A 71 22.71 5.35 27.75
N GLN A 72 21.66 5.98 27.22
CA GLN A 72 21.23 7.32 27.63
C GLN A 72 20.61 7.28 29.03
N LYS A 73 19.76 6.29 29.32
CA LYS A 73 19.21 6.06 30.67
C LYS A 73 20.31 5.90 31.73
N ARG A 74 21.33 5.09 31.46
CA ARG A 74 22.49 4.93 32.36
C ARG A 74 23.28 6.22 32.54
N LYS A 75 23.51 6.98 31.46
CA LYS A 75 24.20 8.27 31.52
C LYS A 75 23.42 9.26 32.40
N ARG A 76 22.10 9.34 32.23
CA ARG A 76 21.23 10.19 33.03
C ARG A 76 21.24 9.80 34.51
N ALA A 77 21.03 8.51 34.81
CA ALA A 77 21.06 8.00 36.18
C ALA A 77 22.40 8.28 36.89
N ARG A 78 23.53 8.15 36.18
CA ARG A 78 24.86 8.50 36.70
C ARG A 78 24.98 9.98 37.05
N LEU A 79 24.44 10.88 36.22
CA LEU A 79 24.52 12.33 36.42
C LEU A 79 23.58 12.83 37.52
N THR A 80 22.42 12.20 37.69
CA THR A 80 21.44 12.52 38.74
C THR A 80 21.72 11.79 40.06
N GLY A 81 22.74 10.94 40.12
CA GLY A 81 23.10 10.18 41.32
C GLY A 81 22.12 9.04 41.64
N GLN A 82 21.30 8.63 40.69
CA GLN A 82 20.37 7.51 40.84
C GLN A 82 21.08 6.16 40.73
N GLN A 83 20.45 5.10 41.26
CA GLN A 83 20.91 3.73 41.13
C GLN A 83 20.85 3.26 39.66
N TYR A 84 21.86 2.50 39.22
CA TYR A 84 21.90 1.94 37.87
C TYR A 84 22.79 0.71 37.77
N VAL A 85 22.56 -0.13 36.76
CA VAL A 85 23.40 -1.30 36.44
C VAL A 85 24.47 -0.89 35.42
N ALA A 86 25.74 -1.15 35.73
CA ALA A 86 26.87 -0.92 34.84
C ALA A 86 26.90 -1.94 33.68
N LEU A 87 27.76 -1.71 32.67
CA LEU A 87 27.86 -2.59 31.50
C LEU A 87 28.31 -4.01 31.87
N ASN A 88 29.19 -4.13 32.86
CA ASN A 88 29.63 -5.39 33.45
C ASN A 88 28.60 -6.06 34.39
N GLY A 89 27.36 -5.57 34.42
CA GLY A 89 26.29 -6.13 35.25
C GLY A 89 26.33 -5.72 36.74
N LYS A 90 27.35 -4.97 37.18
CA LYS A 90 27.46 -4.53 38.58
C LYS A 90 26.44 -3.45 38.89
N GLU A 91 25.71 -3.63 39.98
CA GLU A 91 24.76 -2.63 40.47
C GLU A 91 25.49 -1.49 41.20
N ILE A 92 25.27 -0.26 40.74
CA ILE A 92 25.82 0.96 41.33
C ILE A 92 24.74 1.58 42.20
N ARG A 93 25.00 1.65 43.51
CA ARG A 93 24.10 2.26 44.48
C ARG A 93 23.81 3.72 44.16
N LYS A 94 22.65 4.18 44.64
CA LYS A 94 22.28 5.59 44.66
C LYS A 94 23.31 6.41 45.45
N ARG A 95 23.60 7.61 44.96
CA ARG A 95 24.44 8.59 45.66
C ARG A 95 23.61 9.24 46.75
N GLU A 96 24.19 9.34 47.93
CA GLU A 96 23.50 9.85 49.12
C GLU A 96 24.50 10.64 49.96
N LEU A 97 24.00 11.67 50.66
CA LEU A 97 24.79 12.45 51.58
C LEU A 97 25.34 11.53 52.67
N LYS A 98 26.66 11.36 52.74
CA LYS A 98 27.26 10.44 53.70
C LYS A 98 27.36 11.07 55.09
N PRO A 99 26.99 10.32 56.15
CA PRO A 99 27.21 10.77 57.51
C PRO A 99 28.69 11.00 57.70
N TYR A 100 29.01 12.09 58.39
CA TYR A 100 30.39 12.49 58.59
C TYR A 100 30.53 13.25 59.90
N ASN A 101 30.85 12.51 60.95
CA ASN A 101 31.11 13.07 62.27
C ASN A 101 32.64 13.18 62.41
N HIS A 102 33.18 14.40 62.42
CA HIS A 102 34.64 14.56 62.46
C HIS A 102 35.13 15.88 63.05
N ARG A 103 35.86 15.77 64.16
CA ARG A 103 36.73 16.85 64.67
C ARG A 103 37.96 17.02 63.79
N CYS A 104 37.94 18.01 62.90
CA CYS A 104 39.05 18.31 62.00
C CYS A 104 39.73 19.63 62.35
N ARG A 105 41.01 19.79 61.95
CA ARG A 105 41.77 21.04 62.14
C ARG A 105 41.08 22.29 61.57
N TYR A 106 40.21 22.13 60.57
CA TYR A 106 39.51 23.22 59.91
C TYR A 106 38.10 23.48 60.47
N GLY A 107 37.65 22.73 61.48
CA GLY A 107 36.32 22.90 62.08
C GLY A 107 35.17 22.71 61.09
N CYS A 108 35.22 21.65 60.27
CA CYS A 108 34.18 21.40 59.24
C CYS A 108 32.78 21.19 59.81
N ASP A 109 32.65 20.86 61.09
CA ASP A 109 31.37 20.71 61.81
C ASP A 109 30.56 22.03 61.88
N LYS A 110 31.18 23.18 61.55
CA LYS A 110 30.48 24.48 61.40
C LYS A 110 29.48 24.52 60.25
N ILE A 111 29.59 23.61 59.27
CA ILE A 111 28.61 23.51 58.19
C ILE A 111 27.56 22.49 58.62
N GLU A 112 26.39 23.00 59.01
CA GLU A 112 25.22 22.21 59.40
C GLU A 112 24.80 21.22 58.32
N GLU A 113 24.21 20.11 58.75
CA GLU A 113 23.81 19.01 57.86
C GLU A 113 22.77 19.45 56.81
N GLU A 114 21.86 20.36 57.15
CA GLU A 114 20.90 20.95 56.21
C GLU A 114 21.59 21.68 55.05
N ARG A 115 22.66 22.44 55.35
CA ARG A 115 23.45 23.13 54.33
C ARG A 115 24.22 22.15 53.46
N ARG A 116 24.73 21.06 54.04
CA ARG A 116 25.38 19.98 53.26
C ARG A 116 24.39 19.31 52.31
N LYS A 117 23.14 19.10 52.76
CA LYS A 117 22.07 18.55 51.94
C LYS A 117 21.74 19.46 50.76
N LEU A 118 21.62 20.77 50.98
CA LEU A 118 21.38 21.75 49.91
C LEU A 118 22.51 21.73 48.85
N LEU A 119 23.77 21.66 49.28
CA LEU A 119 24.91 21.55 48.36
C LEU A 119 24.85 20.26 47.54
N PHE A 120 24.53 19.13 48.17
CA PHE A 120 24.39 17.83 47.51
C PHE A 120 23.28 17.86 46.45
N GLU A 121 22.09 18.35 46.79
CA GLU A 121 20.94 18.44 45.87
C GLU A 121 21.24 19.37 44.68
N LYS A 122 21.86 20.53 44.95
CA LYS A 122 22.30 21.46 43.91
C LYS A 122 23.32 20.84 42.96
N PHE A 123 24.22 19.99 43.44
CA PHE A 123 25.23 19.34 42.60
C PHE A 123 24.61 18.31 41.63
N TYR A 124 23.70 17.47 42.12
CA TYR A 124 23.05 16.44 41.29
C TYR A 124 21.92 16.99 40.40
N SER A 125 21.38 18.17 40.68
CA SER A 125 20.39 18.83 39.81
C SER A 125 20.98 19.38 38.50
N LEU A 126 22.30 19.62 38.43
CA LEU A 126 22.99 20.18 37.25
C LEU A 126 22.91 19.28 36.00
N GLN A 127 22.70 17.96 36.17
CA GLN A 127 22.47 16.98 35.09
C GLN A 127 23.48 17.00 33.91
N SER A 128 24.65 17.60 34.12
CA SER A 128 25.71 17.74 33.12
C SER A 128 27.07 17.51 33.78
N TYR A 129 27.89 16.68 33.15
CA TYR A 129 29.22 16.35 33.66
C TYR A 129 30.13 17.57 33.71
N ASP A 130 30.04 18.45 32.71
CA ASP A 130 30.88 19.64 32.62
C ASP A 130 30.47 20.67 33.69
N LEU A 131 29.16 20.91 33.86
CA LEU A 131 28.65 21.80 34.91
C LEU A 131 29.00 21.28 36.32
N GLN A 132 28.87 19.97 36.55
CA GLN A 132 29.30 19.35 37.81
C GLN A 132 30.80 19.50 38.03
N THR A 133 31.61 19.32 36.99
CA THR A 133 33.07 19.49 37.07
C THR A 133 33.44 20.93 37.38
N GLN A 134 32.78 21.90 36.74
CA GLN A 134 32.97 23.33 36.97
C GLN A 134 32.52 23.73 38.39
N TYR A 135 31.42 23.16 38.88
CA TYR A 135 30.95 23.37 40.25
C TYR A 135 31.95 22.86 41.29
N LEU A 136 32.51 21.67 41.10
CA LEU A 136 33.57 21.16 42.00
C LEU A 136 34.85 22.00 41.90
N ALA A 137 35.19 22.47 40.70
CA ALA A 137 36.36 23.31 40.46
C ALA A 137 36.24 24.69 41.12
N SER A 138 35.04 25.28 41.19
CA SER A 138 34.82 26.57 41.87
C SER A 138 35.04 26.46 43.38
N CYS A 139 34.80 25.29 43.98
CA CYS A 139 35.09 25.02 45.39
C CYS A 139 36.58 24.77 45.69
N ILE A 140 37.46 24.73 44.68
CA ILE A 140 38.86 24.31 44.82
C ILE A 140 39.81 25.42 44.39
N THR A 141 40.67 25.92 45.27
CA THR A 141 41.73 26.89 44.93
C THR A 141 43.10 26.20 44.97
N LYS A 142 43.89 26.37 43.90
CA LYS A 142 45.29 25.90 43.84
C LYS A 142 46.20 26.99 44.39
N SER A 143 47.16 26.62 45.23
CA SER A 143 48.22 27.50 45.71
C SER A 143 49.58 26.80 45.66
N ALA A 144 50.66 27.57 45.59
CA ALA A 144 52.01 27.02 45.64
C ALA A 144 52.26 26.34 47.00
N PRO A 145 52.99 25.22 47.04
CA PRO A 145 53.34 24.56 48.30
C PRO A 145 54.21 25.48 49.18
N LYS A 146 53.80 25.69 50.44
CA LYS A 146 54.51 26.55 51.40
C LYS A 146 55.89 26.00 51.85
N ARG A 147 56.15 24.71 51.62
CA ARG A 147 57.45 24.05 51.90
C ARG A 147 57.75 23.09 50.74
N PRO A 148 58.56 23.46 49.75
CA PRO A 148 59.04 22.54 48.73
C PRO A 148 60.04 21.56 49.37
N ASN A 149 59.78 20.27 49.27
CA ASN A 149 60.67 19.24 49.83
C ASN A 149 61.81 19.01 48.81
N ARG A 150 63.04 19.46 49.12
CA ARG A 150 64.15 19.45 48.15
C ARG A 150 64.66 18.04 47.77
N ASN A 151 64.42 17.03 48.62
CA ASN A 151 64.98 15.67 48.45
C ASN A 151 63.92 14.56 48.25
N ALA A 152 62.67 14.90 47.93
CA ALA A 152 61.65 13.90 47.60
C ALA A 152 61.14 14.12 46.17
N VAL A 153 61.06 13.04 45.37
CA VAL A 153 60.34 12.99 44.08
C VAL A 153 58.82 13.05 44.33
N SER A 154 58.37 14.01 45.14
CA SER A 154 56.96 14.21 45.48
C SER A 154 56.32 15.04 44.36
N GLN A 155 55.53 14.38 43.51
CA GLN A 155 54.76 14.92 42.38
C GLN A 155 53.70 16.01 42.74
N LYS A 156 53.63 16.50 43.99
CA LYS A 156 52.67 17.54 44.37
C LYS A 156 53.15 18.93 43.92
N GLN A 157 52.81 19.29 42.68
CA GLN A 157 53.08 20.61 42.10
C GLN A 157 52.31 21.74 42.78
N PHE A 158 51.16 21.46 43.42
CA PHE A 158 50.29 22.46 44.03
C PHE A 158 49.65 21.97 45.34
N THR A 159 49.38 22.90 46.26
CA THR A 159 48.50 22.70 47.42
C THR A 159 47.07 23.04 47.04
N THR A 160 46.12 22.20 47.46
CA THR A 160 44.70 22.40 47.18
C THR A 160 43.98 22.89 48.43
N ILE A 161 43.37 24.07 48.35
CA ILE A 161 42.47 24.63 49.36
C ILE A 161 41.04 24.37 48.90
N ILE A 162 40.22 23.77 49.75
CA ILE A 162 38.83 23.46 49.43
C ILE A 162 37.94 24.37 50.28
N THR A 163 37.05 25.10 49.62
CA THR A 163 36.15 26.06 50.26
C THR A 163 34.71 25.73 49.88
N LEU A 164 33.86 25.53 50.88
CA LEU A 164 32.42 25.35 50.73
C LEU A 164 31.72 26.51 51.44
N MET A 165 30.90 27.27 50.70
CA MET A 165 30.16 28.44 51.23
C MET A 165 31.06 29.41 52.04
N GLY A 166 32.25 29.72 51.52
CA GLY A 166 33.22 30.61 52.19
C GLY A 166 34.01 29.98 53.34
N THR A 167 33.70 28.74 53.76
CA THR A 167 34.41 28.04 54.84
C THR A 167 35.39 27.02 54.29
N ARG A 168 36.64 27.03 54.78
CA ARG A 168 37.65 26.03 54.41
C ARG A 168 37.30 24.67 55.00
N VAL A 169 37.27 23.64 54.15
CA VAL A 169 36.95 22.27 54.56
C VAL A 169 38.07 21.28 54.25
N CYS A 170 38.08 20.15 54.96
CA CYS A 170 39.01 19.06 54.65
C CYS A 170 38.51 18.25 53.43
N LYS A 171 39.44 17.61 52.73
CA LYS A 171 39.14 16.79 51.56
C LYS A 171 38.15 15.65 51.86
N LYS A 172 38.30 14.98 53.00
CA LYS A 172 37.41 13.88 53.41
C LYS A 172 35.96 14.37 53.57
N PHE A 173 35.76 15.54 54.19
CA PHE A 173 34.45 16.18 54.30
C PHE A 173 33.86 16.50 52.92
N PHE A 174 34.65 17.08 52.02
CA PHE A 174 34.22 17.38 50.66
C PHE A 174 33.78 16.14 49.86
N LEU A 175 34.57 15.05 49.90
CA LEU A 175 34.23 13.80 49.22
C LEU A 175 32.95 13.16 49.76
N LYS A 176 32.73 13.23 51.09
CA LYS A 176 31.55 12.69 51.76
C LYS A 176 30.29 13.54 51.53
N THR A 177 30.45 14.87 51.40
CA THR A 177 29.36 15.79 51.09
C THR A 177 28.79 15.62 49.68
N PHE A 178 29.60 15.28 48.68
CA PHE A 178 29.10 15.04 47.30
C PHE A 178 29.04 13.55 46.89
N ASP A 179 29.47 12.64 47.76
CA ASP A 179 29.62 11.20 47.50
C ASP A 179 30.43 10.88 46.23
N ILE A 180 31.55 11.59 46.05
CA ILE A 180 32.47 11.46 44.91
C ILE A 180 33.74 10.70 45.31
N THR A 181 34.38 10.06 44.32
CA THR A 181 35.64 9.33 44.52
C THR A 181 36.84 10.27 44.58
N ASN A 182 37.92 9.81 45.20
CA ASN A 182 39.18 10.53 45.21
C ASN A 182 39.74 10.76 43.79
N ARG A 183 39.52 9.80 42.88
CA ARG A 183 39.90 9.90 41.48
C ARG A 183 39.15 11.03 40.77
N ARG A 184 37.83 11.16 40.98
CA ARG A 184 37.03 12.27 40.46
C ARG A 184 37.56 13.63 40.92
N PHE A 185 37.95 13.75 42.19
CA PHE A 185 38.59 14.96 42.73
C PHE A 185 39.95 15.25 42.06
N GLY A 186 40.76 14.23 41.82
CA GLY A 186 42.05 14.36 41.12
C GLY A 186 41.88 14.90 39.70
N ILE A 187 40.91 14.38 38.94
CA ILE A 187 40.60 14.83 37.58
C ILE A 187 40.18 16.31 37.57
N VAL A 188 39.32 16.74 38.50
CA VAL A 188 38.92 18.15 38.61
C VAL A 188 40.13 19.04 38.89
N CYS A 189 41.03 18.61 39.77
CA CYS A 189 42.26 19.34 40.05
C CYS A 189 43.19 19.41 38.83
N GLN A 190 43.27 18.36 38.00
CA GLN A 190 44.07 18.38 36.78
C GLN A 190 43.47 19.31 35.71
N LYS A 191 42.16 19.22 35.48
CA LYS A 191 41.44 19.98 34.45
C LYS A 191 41.20 21.47 34.76
N LYS A 192 41.44 21.91 36.00
CA LYS A 192 41.27 23.32 36.38
C LYS A 192 42.43 24.15 35.86
N ASN A 193 42.16 25.06 34.92
CA ASN A 193 43.12 25.99 34.34
C ASN A 193 43.43 27.16 35.29
N ALA A 194 44.43 27.98 34.96
CA ALA A 194 44.85 29.13 35.77
C ALA A 194 43.72 30.15 35.99
N ASP A 195 42.86 30.35 34.98
CA ASP A 195 41.71 31.26 35.02
C ASP A 195 40.50 30.71 35.79
N GLY A 196 40.62 29.50 36.35
CA GLY A 196 39.58 28.90 37.18
C GLY A 196 38.48 28.13 36.44
N PHE A 197 38.55 28.06 35.11
CA PHE A 197 37.66 27.27 34.26
C PHE A 197 38.17 25.84 34.03
N THR A 198 37.26 24.94 33.63
CA THR A 198 37.56 23.55 33.27
C THR A 198 37.27 23.30 31.79
N ASP A 199 38.16 22.59 31.11
CA ASP A 199 37.96 22.21 29.71
C ASP A 199 36.77 21.24 29.54
N THR A 200 36.04 21.41 28.44
CA THR A 200 34.91 20.54 28.07
C THR A 200 35.33 19.09 27.84
N ASP A 201 34.46 18.14 28.19
CA ASP A 201 34.78 16.72 28.02
C ASP A 201 34.78 16.30 26.53
N LYS A 202 35.96 16.00 25.98
CA LYS A 202 36.13 15.60 24.57
C LYS A 202 35.96 14.09 24.33
N ARG A 203 35.62 13.29 25.34
CA ARG A 203 35.46 11.82 25.19
C ARG A 203 34.29 11.47 24.26
N GLY A 204 34.52 10.56 23.32
CA GLY A 204 33.49 10.10 22.37
C GLY A 204 33.23 11.05 21.19
N HIS A 205 34.05 12.08 21.00
CA HIS A 205 33.93 13.05 19.90
C HIS A 205 34.80 12.73 18.66
N HIS A 206 35.29 11.49 18.52
CA HIS A 206 36.04 11.07 17.32
C HIS A 206 35.09 10.78 16.14
N ALA A 207 35.52 11.15 14.93
CA ALA A 207 34.78 10.79 13.72
C ALA A 207 34.87 9.26 13.48
N PRO A 208 33.75 8.57 13.21
CA PRO A 208 33.77 7.13 12.94
C PRO A 208 34.55 6.82 11.66
N LYS A 209 35.39 5.78 11.69
CA LYS A 209 36.16 5.32 10.51
C LYS A 209 35.26 4.90 9.31
N ASN A 210 34.05 4.39 9.60
CA ASN A 210 33.09 3.93 8.58
C ASN A 210 32.11 5.02 8.10
N LYS A 211 32.43 6.30 8.31
CA LYS A 211 31.55 7.39 7.91
C LYS A 211 31.56 7.51 6.38
N ILE A 212 30.41 7.21 5.76
CA ILE A 212 30.20 7.41 4.32
C ILE A 212 30.34 8.90 4.01
N ASP A 213 31.07 9.19 2.93
CA ASP A 213 31.36 10.53 2.47
C ASP A 213 30.10 11.27 1.99
N ALA A 214 30.19 12.59 2.01
CA ALA A 214 29.05 13.45 1.65
C ALA A 214 28.68 13.31 0.16
N VAL A 215 29.64 12.99 -0.71
CA VAL A 215 29.43 12.88 -2.16
C VAL A 215 28.61 11.62 -2.47
N THR A 216 29.01 10.46 -1.93
CA THR A 216 28.24 9.21 -2.08
C THR A 216 26.83 9.33 -1.51
N ARG A 217 26.67 10.00 -0.37
CA ARG A 217 25.35 10.28 0.19
C ARG A 217 24.49 11.14 -0.75
N ASN A 218 25.06 12.18 -1.35
CA ASN A 218 24.34 13.02 -2.31
C ASN A 218 23.97 12.25 -3.58
N ASN A 219 24.80 11.32 -4.06
CA ASN A 219 24.46 10.47 -5.20
C ASN A 219 23.20 9.62 -4.95
N VAL A 220 23.06 9.05 -3.76
CA VAL A 220 21.85 8.31 -3.34
C VAL A 220 20.62 9.22 -3.34
N ILE A 221 20.75 10.44 -2.81
CA ILE A 221 19.67 11.44 -2.75
C ILE A 221 19.24 11.85 -4.16
N THR A 222 20.20 12.12 -5.04
CA THR A 222 19.95 12.49 -6.44
C THR A 222 19.18 11.39 -7.16
N HIS A 223 19.62 10.15 -7.05
CA HIS A 223 18.91 9.02 -7.67
C HIS A 223 17.47 8.87 -7.14
N ILE A 224 17.24 8.99 -5.83
CA ILE A 224 15.88 8.95 -5.26
C ILE A 224 14.99 10.11 -5.75
N LYS A 225 15.59 11.26 -6.12
CA LYS A 225 14.86 12.41 -6.69
C LYS A 225 14.49 12.24 -8.16
N MET A 226 15.14 11.33 -8.90
CA MET A 226 14.81 11.09 -10.31
C MET A 226 13.45 10.42 -10.51
N PHE A 227 12.89 9.76 -9.49
CA PHE A 227 11.59 9.12 -9.61
C PHE A 227 10.44 10.12 -9.54
N PRO A 228 9.44 10.02 -10.44
CA PRO A 228 8.25 10.89 -10.44
C PRO A 228 7.44 10.69 -9.16
N ARG A 229 6.84 11.78 -8.67
CA ARG A 229 6.12 11.83 -7.39
C ARG A 229 4.72 12.39 -7.58
N TYR A 230 3.76 11.75 -6.96
CA TYR A 230 2.36 12.15 -6.99
C TYR A 230 1.91 12.67 -5.63
N LYS A 231 1.00 13.64 -5.60
CA LYS A 231 0.29 14.04 -4.37
C LYS A 231 -1.09 13.41 -4.40
N SER A 232 -1.53 12.80 -3.30
CA SER A 232 -2.89 12.24 -3.20
C SER A 232 -3.92 13.37 -3.19
N HIS A 233 -4.78 13.44 -4.20
CA HIS A 233 -5.85 14.44 -4.31
C HIS A 233 -6.91 14.30 -3.20
N TYR A 234 -7.08 13.09 -2.64
CA TYR A 234 -8.11 12.73 -1.66
C TYR A 234 -7.76 12.98 -0.18
N SER A 235 -6.61 13.58 0.15
CA SER A 235 -6.13 13.66 1.54
C SER A 235 -5.48 15.00 1.90
N GLN A 236 -5.90 16.08 1.26
CA GLN A 236 -5.28 17.40 1.47
C GLN A 236 -5.54 17.95 2.88
N SER A 237 -6.65 17.59 3.54
CA SER A 237 -6.95 18.09 4.89
C SER A 237 -6.18 17.39 6.03
N GLN A 238 -5.62 16.19 5.81
CA GLN A 238 -4.94 15.43 6.88
C GLN A 238 -3.48 15.00 6.57
N ASN A 239 -2.99 15.08 5.32
CA ASN A 239 -1.66 14.58 4.95
C ASN A 239 -0.94 15.42 3.86
N GLY A 240 -1.08 16.76 3.88
CA GLY A 240 -0.61 17.67 2.81
C GLY A 240 0.89 17.60 2.42
N ASN A 241 1.75 16.94 3.21
CA ASN A 241 3.20 16.87 3.00
C ASN A 241 3.74 15.48 2.64
N THR A 242 2.88 14.51 2.29
CA THR A 242 3.32 13.17 1.86
C THR A 242 3.21 13.04 0.35
N SER A 243 4.30 12.64 -0.31
CA SER A 243 4.29 12.33 -1.75
C SER A 243 4.36 10.83 -1.99
N TYR A 244 3.78 10.37 -3.09
CA TYR A 244 3.62 8.98 -3.45
C TYR A 244 4.47 8.62 -4.68
N LEU A 245 5.04 7.42 -4.67
CA LEU A 245 5.72 6.81 -5.81
C LEU A 245 4.79 5.81 -6.51
N PRO A 246 5.01 5.51 -7.80
CA PRO A 246 4.24 4.52 -8.57
C PRO A 246 4.07 3.17 -7.85
N GLU A 247 2.96 2.48 -8.14
CA GLU A 247 2.54 1.22 -7.49
C GLU A 247 3.49 0.05 -7.76
N ASP A 248 4.09 0.07 -8.94
CA ASP A 248 5.00 -0.91 -9.49
C ASP A 248 6.44 -0.71 -8.99
N LEU A 249 6.71 0.40 -8.30
CA LEU A 249 7.99 0.71 -7.67
C LEU A 249 8.06 0.14 -6.24
N CYS A 250 9.23 -0.37 -5.86
CA CYS A 250 9.52 -0.72 -4.47
C CYS A 250 10.98 -0.41 -4.15
N ILE A 251 11.37 -0.30 -2.87
CA ILE A 251 12.75 0.07 -2.48
C ILE A 251 13.78 -0.87 -3.12
N ARG A 252 13.46 -2.16 -3.26
CA ARG A 252 14.34 -3.15 -3.89
C ARG A 252 14.53 -2.88 -5.39
N LYS A 253 13.44 -2.57 -6.12
CA LYS A 253 13.49 -2.17 -7.54
C LYS A 253 14.21 -0.83 -7.73
N MET A 254 13.96 0.14 -6.86
CA MET A 254 14.68 1.42 -6.88
C MET A 254 16.18 1.19 -6.66
N TYR A 255 16.56 0.27 -5.77
CA TYR A 255 17.96 -0.04 -5.54
C TYR A 255 18.61 -0.81 -6.70
N SER A 256 17.89 -1.69 -7.41
CA SER A 256 18.42 -2.30 -8.63
C SER A 256 18.65 -1.25 -9.73
N LEU A 257 17.73 -0.29 -9.88
CA LEU A 257 17.91 0.85 -10.80
C LEU A 257 19.09 1.74 -10.37
N TYR A 258 19.28 1.94 -9.07
CA TYR A 258 20.43 2.68 -8.54
C TYR A 258 21.77 2.02 -8.90
N LYS A 259 21.85 0.68 -8.83
CA LYS A 259 23.06 -0.04 -9.25
C LYS A 259 23.35 0.16 -10.74
N ILE A 260 22.32 0.08 -11.57
CA ILE A 260 22.43 0.30 -13.02
C ILE A 260 22.91 1.74 -13.28
N TRP A 261 22.26 2.74 -12.68
CA TRP A 261 22.63 4.15 -12.79
C TRP A 261 24.06 4.45 -12.30
N CYS A 262 24.48 3.82 -11.21
CA CYS A 262 25.85 3.93 -10.69
C CYS A 262 26.90 3.36 -11.65
N ASN A 263 26.61 2.21 -12.26
CA ASN A 263 27.53 1.53 -13.16
C ASN A 263 27.58 2.18 -14.55
N GLU A 264 26.43 2.50 -15.13
CA GLU A 264 26.31 2.95 -16.52
C GLU A 264 26.49 4.46 -16.68
N THR A 265 25.96 5.27 -15.76
CA THR A 265 25.90 6.73 -15.93
C THR A 265 27.03 7.46 -15.22
N LYS A 266 27.51 6.92 -14.09
CA LYS A 266 28.45 7.62 -13.20
C LYS A 266 29.78 6.88 -13.00
N ASN A 267 29.84 5.58 -13.30
CA ASN A 267 30.97 4.70 -13.01
C ASN A 267 31.47 4.77 -11.54
N ILE A 268 30.52 4.74 -10.58
CA ILE A 268 30.79 4.85 -9.13
C ILE A 268 30.35 3.55 -8.44
N PRO A 269 31.10 3.04 -7.44
CA PRO A 269 30.67 1.87 -6.67
C PRO A 269 29.35 2.15 -5.91
N PRO A 270 28.32 1.30 -6.05
CA PRO A 270 27.05 1.49 -5.36
C PRO A 270 27.17 1.20 -3.85
N VAL A 271 26.47 2.00 -3.04
CA VAL A 271 26.32 1.73 -1.59
C VAL A 271 25.53 0.45 -1.32
N LYS A 272 25.62 -0.08 -0.09
CA LYS A 272 24.78 -1.21 0.35
C LYS A 272 23.29 -0.84 0.37
N GLU A 273 22.41 -1.80 0.08
CA GLU A 273 20.94 -1.62 0.09
C GLU A 273 20.44 -1.08 1.45
N SER A 274 21.05 -1.54 2.54
CA SER A 274 20.70 -1.09 3.90
C SER A 274 20.90 0.42 4.08
N TYR A 275 21.96 0.98 3.51
CA TYR A 275 22.22 2.42 3.54
C TYR A 275 21.28 3.17 2.62
N TYR A 276 21.08 2.71 1.38
CA TYR A 276 20.11 3.28 0.44
C TYR A 276 18.70 3.36 1.06
N ARG A 277 18.25 2.27 1.67
CA ARG A 277 16.98 2.18 2.40
C ARG A 277 16.94 3.14 3.59
N SER A 278 18.05 3.32 4.30
CA SER A 278 18.11 4.26 5.42
C SER A 278 17.92 5.70 4.97
N VAL A 279 18.56 6.11 3.86
CA VAL A 279 18.41 7.45 3.28
C VAL A 279 16.97 7.63 2.79
N PHE A 280 16.41 6.66 2.07
CA PHE A 280 15.02 6.68 1.62
C PHE A 280 14.02 6.86 2.79
N CYS A 281 14.16 6.08 3.87
CA CYS A 281 13.22 6.12 4.98
C CYS A 281 13.42 7.33 5.90
N ASN A 282 14.65 7.82 6.06
CA ASN A 282 14.93 8.89 7.03
C ASN A 282 14.90 10.28 6.39
N GLU A 283 15.13 10.42 5.09
CA GLU A 283 15.25 11.74 4.45
C GLU A 283 14.09 12.09 3.53
N PHE A 284 13.28 11.10 3.15
CA PHE A 284 12.14 11.30 2.27
C PHE A 284 10.83 10.86 2.93
N ASN A 285 9.83 11.73 2.91
CA ASN A 285 8.45 11.38 3.27
C ASN A 285 7.69 10.81 2.06
N LEU A 286 8.26 9.77 1.45
CA LEU A 286 7.70 9.08 0.28
C LEU A 286 6.97 7.78 0.69
N LYS A 287 5.76 7.58 0.17
CA LYS A 287 4.99 6.33 0.29
C LYS A 287 4.86 5.67 -1.08
N PHE A 288 4.70 4.35 -1.13
CA PHE A 288 4.31 3.67 -2.36
C PHE A 288 2.79 3.73 -2.46
N HIS A 289 2.28 4.03 -3.65
CA HIS A 289 0.85 4.01 -3.91
C HIS A 289 0.33 2.57 -3.68
N LYS A 290 -0.81 2.44 -3.00
CA LYS A 290 -1.46 1.14 -2.82
C LYS A 290 -2.48 0.99 -3.95
N PRO A 291 -2.63 -0.21 -4.55
CA PRO A 291 -3.69 -0.41 -5.53
C PRO A 291 -5.03 -0.07 -4.85
N HIS A 292 -5.79 0.83 -5.48
CA HIS A 292 -7.18 1.03 -5.11
C HIS A 292 -7.89 -0.32 -5.29
N SER A 293 -8.48 -0.85 -4.21
CA SER A 293 -9.57 -1.82 -4.38
C SER A 293 -10.67 -1.08 -5.12
N ASP A 294 -11.17 -1.60 -6.25
CA ASP A 294 -12.19 -0.95 -7.08
C ASP A 294 -13.25 -0.28 -6.19
N THR A 295 -13.19 1.05 -6.07
CA THR A 295 -14.06 1.82 -5.19
C THR A 295 -15.35 2.12 -5.94
N CYS A 296 -16.46 2.16 -5.23
CA CYS A 296 -17.73 2.53 -5.85
C CYS A 296 -17.70 4.02 -6.21
N HIS A 297 -17.79 4.32 -7.52
CA HIS A 297 -17.83 5.70 -8.03
C HIS A 297 -18.93 6.54 -7.33
N THR A 298 -20.08 5.92 -7.02
CA THR A 298 -21.19 6.58 -6.33
C THR A 298 -20.81 6.94 -4.90
N CYS A 299 -20.19 6.01 -4.16
CA CYS A 299 -19.67 6.29 -2.82
C CYS A 299 -18.60 7.38 -2.84
N ASP A 300 -17.66 7.33 -3.77
CA ASP A 300 -16.57 8.31 -3.85
C ASP A 300 -17.11 9.71 -4.16
N ARG A 301 -18.05 9.82 -5.11
CA ARG A 301 -18.75 11.07 -5.44
C ARG A 301 -19.48 11.63 -4.22
N LEU A 302 -20.30 10.81 -3.55
CA LEU A 302 -21.10 11.25 -2.40
C LEU A 302 -20.24 11.61 -1.20
N ASN A 303 -19.21 10.82 -0.90
CA ASN A 303 -18.26 11.14 0.18
C ASN A 303 -17.49 12.44 -0.11
N ASN A 304 -17.15 12.71 -1.37
CA ASN A 304 -16.53 13.97 -1.75
C ASN A 304 -17.46 15.15 -1.48
N LEU A 305 -18.74 15.06 -1.90
CA LEU A 305 -19.75 16.09 -1.61
C LEU A 305 -19.92 16.30 -0.10
N ILE A 306 -20.02 15.22 0.67
CA ILE A 306 -20.18 15.31 2.13
C ILE A 306 -18.99 16.03 2.79
N ASN A 307 -17.76 15.75 2.34
CA ASN A 307 -16.55 16.26 2.95
C ASN A 307 -16.18 17.68 2.50
N ASN A 308 -16.51 18.06 1.25
CA ASN A 308 -15.97 19.27 0.62
C ASN A 308 -17.05 20.29 0.20
N SER A 309 -18.34 19.96 0.19
CA SER A 309 -19.37 20.94 -0.18
C SER A 309 -19.49 22.04 0.88
N PRO A 310 -19.65 23.31 0.49
CA PRO A 310 -19.86 24.41 1.43
C PRO A 310 -21.31 24.50 1.93
N ASP A 311 -22.27 23.91 1.21
CA ASP A 311 -23.71 23.91 1.54
C ASP A 311 -24.11 22.69 2.38
N GLU A 312 -24.70 22.93 3.55
CA GLU A 312 -25.19 21.89 4.46
C GLU A 312 -26.39 21.11 3.91
N ASN A 313 -27.21 21.70 3.04
CA ASN A 313 -28.32 20.98 2.40
C ASN A 313 -27.78 19.89 1.46
N ILE A 314 -26.76 20.22 0.65
CA ILE A 314 -26.09 19.26 -0.25
C ILE A 314 -25.44 18.14 0.56
N LYS A 315 -24.80 18.46 1.69
CA LYS A 315 -24.23 17.42 2.58
C LYS A 315 -25.31 16.50 3.13
N THR A 316 -26.43 17.05 3.59
CA THR A 316 -27.53 16.28 4.18
C THR A 316 -28.19 15.37 3.13
N GLN A 317 -28.46 15.89 1.94
CA GLN A 317 -28.98 15.11 0.82
C GLN A 317 -28.00 14.01 0.39
N SER A 318 -26.71 14.34 0.28
CA SER A 318 -25.67 13.36 -0.09
C SER A 318 -25.50 12.26 0.96
N LYS A 319 -25.64 12.58 2.26
CA LYS A 319 -25.66 11.59 3.35
C LYS A 319 -26.85 10.64 3.21
N ALA A 320 -28.04 11.17 2.97
CA ALA A 320 -29.24 10.35 2.77
C ALA A 320 -29.13 9.46 1.53
N GLU A 321 -28.60 9.99 0.42
CA GLU A 321 -28.36 9.20 -0.80
C GLU A 321 -27.32 8.11 -0.57
N LEU A 322 -26.25 8.41 0.18
CA LEU A 322 -25.20 7.44 0.52
C LEU A 322 -25.75 6.32 1.42
N GLU A 323 -26.56 6.67 2.42
CA GLU A 323 -27.21 5.70 3.29
C GLU A 323 -28.14 4.78 2.49
N LEU A 324 -28.97 5.35 1.60
CA LEU A 324 -29.84 4.58 0.71
C LEU A 324 -29.04 3.62 -0.18
N HIS A 325 -27.93 4.10 -0.75
CA HIS A 325 -27.01 3.28 -1.56
C HIS A 325 -26.41 2.13 -0.75
N GLN A 326 -25.93 2.38 0.46
CA GLN A 326 -25.40 1.34 1.36
C GLN A 326 -26.47 0.31 1.76
N ARG A 327 -27.69 0.74 2.04
CA ARG A 327 -28.83 -0.16 2.32
C ARG A 327 -29.15 -1.05 1.11
N LYS A 328 -29.07 -0.53 -0.12
CA LYS A 328 -29.22 -1.35 -1.35
C LYS A 328 -28.13 -2.40 -1.47
N VAL A 329 -26.87 -2.03 -1.19
CA VAL A 329 -25.72 -2.95 -1.19
C VAL A 329 -25.92 -4.07 -0.16
N GLU A 330 -26.35 -3.71 1.05
CA GLU A 330 -26.61 -4.68 2.11
C GLU A 330 -27.78 -5.62 1.77
N SER A 331 -28.86 -5.08 1.21
CA SER A 331 -29.99 -5.88 0.72
C SER A 331 -29.54 -6.96 -0.27
N VAL A 332 -28.70 -6.63 -1.26
CA VAL A 332 -28.16 -7.61 -2.22
C VAL A 332 -27.38 -8.72 -1.52
N LYS A 333 -26.52 -8.36 -0.56
CA LYS A 333 -25.71 -9.33 0.19
C LYS A 333 -26.59 -10.27 1.00
N ASN A 334 -27.64 -9.74 1.63
CA ASN A 334 -28.58 -10.52 2.42
C ASN A 334 -29.40 -11.48 1.54
N VAL A 335 -29.95 -10.99 0.42
CA VAL A 335 -30.68 -11.85 -0.53
C VAL A 335 -29.78 -12.95 -1.08
N LYS A 336 -28.54 -12.64 -1.48
CA LYS A 336 -27.59 -13.65 -1.94
C LYS A 336 -27.26 -14.70 -0.88
N LYS A 337 -27.16 -14.27 0.39
CA LYS A 337 -26.94 -15.19 1.51
C LYS A 337 -28.13 -16.14 1.68
N LEU A 338 -29.36 -15.62 1.59
CA LEU A 338 -30.59 -16.42 1.66
C LEU A 338 -30.71 -17.39 0.48
N ASP A 339 -30.50 -16.93 -0.75
CA ASP A 339 -30.53 -17.78 -1.94
C ASP A 339 -29.48 -18.90 -1.85
N LYS A 340 -28.27 -18.57 -1.39
CA LYS A 340 -27.22 -19.57 -1.18
C LYS A 340 -27.63 -20.65 -0.18
N GLU A 341 -28.31 -20.25 0.90
CA GLU A 341 -28.83 -21.20 1.89
C GLU A 341 -29.98 -22.03 1.32
N TYR A 342 -30.88 -21.40 0.56
CA TYR A 342 -31.97 -22.07 -0.14
C TYR A 342 -31.47 -23.14 -1.12
N GLY A 343 -30.43 -22.82 -1.90
CA GLY A 343 -29.77 -23.78 -2.79
C GLY A 343 -29.06 -24.92 -2.06
N ARG A 344 -28.56 -24.69 -0.84
CA ARG A 344 -27.95 -25.74 0.00
C ARG A 344 -28.99 -26.65 0.65
N GLN A 345 -30.16 -26.13 0.96
CA GLN A 345 -31.28 -26.91 1.47
C GLN A 345 -31.95 -27.75 0.37
N ASN A 346 -31.86 -27.30 -0.90
CA ASN A 346 -32.47 -27.96 -2.05
C ASN A 346 -31.45 -28.25 -3.18
N PRO A 347 -30.34 -28.96 -2.90
CA PRO A 347 -29.22 -29.10 -3.84
C PRO A 347 -29.58 -29.88 -5.11
N ASP A 348 -30.60 -30.74 -5.03
CA ASP A 348 -31.08 -31.57 -6.14
C ASP A 348 -32.02 -30.83 -7.11
N LYS A 349 -32.56 -29.68 -6.72
CA LYS A 349 -33.53 -28.92 -7.53
C LYS A 349 -33.07 -27.51 -7.87
N VAL A 350 -32.26 -26.91 -7.01
CA VAL A 350 -31.88 -25.50 -7.09
C VAL A 350 -30.37 -25.38 -7.21
N ARG A 351 -29.90 -24.57 -8.17
CA ARG A 351 -28.50 -24.17 -8.25
C ARG A 351 -28.37 -22.67 -8.17
N VAL A 352 -27.36 -22.22 -7.42
CA VAL A 352 -27.06 -20.80 -7.26
C VAL A 352 -25.64 -20.57 -7.73
N ILE A 353 -25.49 -19.74 -8.75
CA ILE A 353 -24.21 -19.43 -9.36
C ILE A 353 -23.93 -17.93 -9.31
N CYS A 354 -22.65 -17.59 -9.26
CA CYS A 354 -22.20 -16.25 -9.64
C CYS A 354 -21.21 -16.39 -10.79
N PHE A 355 -21.23 -15.45 -11.73
CA PHE A 355 -20.30 -15.46 -12.84
C PHE A 355 -19.77 -14.08 -13.15
N ASP A 356 -18.50 -14.04 -13.54
CA ASP A 356 -17.78 -12.81 -13.84
C ASP A 356 -16.61 -13.08 -14.78
N LEU A 357 -16.24 -12.08 -15.57
CA LEU A 357 -15.11 -12.15 -16.49
C LEU A 357 -13.89 -11.51 -15.86
N GLN A 358 -12.79 -12.27 -15.76
CA GLN A 358 -11.54 -11.75 -15.22
C GLN A 358 -10.97 -10.61 -16.08
N LYS A 359 -10.22 -9.70 -15.45
CA LYS A 359 -9.35 -8.75 -16.16
C LYS A 359 -8.50 -9.50 -17.19
N THR A 360 -8.32 -8.89 -18.36
CA THR A 360 -7.64 -9.51 -19.51
C THR A 360 -6.25 -9.99 -19.12
N LEU A 361 -5.96 -11.25 -19.42
CA LEU A 361 -4.70 -11.88 -19.07
C LEU A 361 -3.69 -11.68 -20.21
N PRO A 362 -2.57 -10.98 -19.98
CA PRO A 362 -1.56 -10.77 -21.00
C PRO A 362 -0.85 -12.07 -21.36
N THR A 363 -0.66 -12.30 -22.66
CA THR A 363 0.09 -13.43 -23.21
C THR A 363 1.01 -12.93 -24.33
N PRO A 364 2.34 -13.11 -24.24
CA PRO A 364 3.08 -13.75 -23.14
C PRO A 364 3.15 -12.83 -21.91
N PHE A 365 3.24 -13.40 -20.71
CA PHE A 365 3.53 -12.64 -19.50
C PHE A 365 5.03 -12.70 -19.19
N LEU A 366 5.71 -11.60 -19.49
CA LEU A 366 7.18 -11.47 -19.42
C LEU A 366 7.56 -10.40 -18.38
N SER A 367 8.73 -10.55 -17.75
CA SER A 367 9.26 -9.58 -16.78
C SER A 367 9.99 -8.39 -17.41
N THR A 368 10.15 -8.37 -18.74
CA THR A 368 10.94 -7.38 -19.47
C THR A 368 10.18 -6.07 -19.64
N ASN A 369 10.84 -4.92 -19.42
CA ASN A 369 10.21 -3.60 -19.54
C ASN A 369 9.65 -3.28 -20.94
N LYS A 370 10.23 -3.84 -22.01
CA LYS A 370 9.73 -3.63 -23.39
C LYS A 370 8.25 -4.00 -23.57
N VAL A 371 7.78 -4.95 -22.76
CA VAL A 371 6.42 -5.49 -22.82
C VAL A 371 5.37 -4.43 -22.49
N PHE A 372 5.72 -3.40 -21.70
CA PHE A 372 4.82 -2.28 -21.37
C PHE A 372 4.50 -1.38 -22.56
N TYR A 373 5.32 -1.40 -23.62
CA TYR A 373 5.17 -0.53 -24.80
C TYR A 373 4.62 -1.28 -26.02
N LEU A 374 4.36 -2.58 -25.88
CA LEU A 374 3.98 -3.46 -26.98
C LEU A 374 2.61 -4.08 -26.74
N ARG A 375 1.81 -4.19 -27.81
CA ARG A 375 0.49 -4.83 -27.74
C ARG A 375 0.66 -6.35 -27.53
N GLN A 376 0.00 -6.89 -26.51
CA GLN A 376 0.08 -8.32 -26.14
C GLN A 376 -1.23 -9.04 -26.48
N LEU A 377 -1.15 -10.34 -26.78
CA LEU A 377 -2.31 -11.20 -27.00
C LEU A 377 -3.13 -11.25 -25.71
N TRP A 378 -4.45 -11.11 -25.83
CA TRP A 378 -5.33 -11.23 -24.68
C TRP A 378 -5.86 -12.65 -24.55
N THR A 379 -5.68 -13.21 -23.36
CA THR A 379 -6.37 -14.42 -22.91
C THR A 379 -7.47 -14.01 -21.93
N TYR A 380 -8.67 -14.54 -22.15
CA TYR A 380 -9.86 -14.28 -21.36
C TYR A 380 -10.14 -15.48 -20.45
N ASN A 381 -10.72 -15.21 -19.29
CA ASN A 381 -11.13 -16.23 -18.33
C ASN A 381 -12.47 -15.85 -17.70
N LEU A 382 -13.53 -16.56 -18.07
CA LEU A 382 -14.84 -16.43 -17.42
C LEU A 382 -14.92 -17.44 -16.26
N CYS A 383 -15.18 -16.95 -15.06
CA CYS A 383 -15.44 -17.81 -13.91
C CYS A 383 -16.95 -17.94 -13.70
N ILE A 384 -17.45 -19.17 -13.65
CA ILE A 384 -18.78 -19.51 -13.13
C ILE A 384 -18.55 -20.28 -11.83
N HIS A 385 -18.91 -19.67 -10.70
CA HIS A 385 -18.76 -20.25 -9.38
C HIS A 385 -20.12 -20.71 -8.84
N ASP A 386 -20.25 -22.01 -8.60
CA ASP A 386 -21.41 -22.62 -7.96
C ASP A 386 -21.32 -22.42 -6.44
N LEU A 387 -22.27 -21.66 -5.88
CA LEU A 387 -22.31 -21.30 -4.46
C LEU A 387 -22.75 -22.47 -3.56
N VAL A 388 -23.39 -23.49 -4.13
CA VAL A 388 -23.83 -24.69 -3.42
C VAL A 388 -22.65 -25.65 -3.29
N THR A 389 -22.01 -26.02 -4.40
CA THR A 389 -20.89 -26.97 -4.42
C THR A 389 -19.53 -26.33 -4.07
N GLY A 390 -19.40 -25.01 -4.29
CA GLY A 390 -18.15 -24.27 -4.13
C GLY A 390 -17.12 -24.51 -5.25
N ILE A 391 -17.53 -25.17 -6.34
CA ILE A 391 -16.69 -25.42 -7.52
C ILE A 391 -16.69 -24.17 -8.41
N SER A 392 -15.53 -23.83 -8.97
CA SER A 392 -15.40 -22.73 -9.94
C SER A 392 -15.03 -23.29 -11.30
N SER A 393 -15.95 -23.20 -12.25
CA SER A 393 -15.70 -23.53 -13.65
C SER A 393 -15.06 -22.33 -14.34
N MET A 394 -13.83 -22.50 -14.82
CA MET A 394 -13.01 -21.47 -15.46
C MET A 394 -12.97 -21.74 -16.97
N TYR A 395 -13.65 -20.90 -17.75
CA TYR A 395 -13.70 -21.00 -19.19
C TYR A 395 -12.64 -20.08 -19.79
N ILE A 396 -11.65 -20.65 -20.48
CA ILE A 396 -10.47 -19.93 -20.96
C ILE A 396 -10.43 -19.97 -22.48
N TRP A 397 -10.19 -18.82 -23.09
CA TRP A 397 -9.91 -18.69 -24.52
C TRP A 397 -9.04 -17.46 -24.78
N ASP A 398 -8.46 -17.35 -25.96
CA ASP A 398 -7.77 -16.14 -26.40
C ASP A 398 -8.53 -15.45 -27.54
N GLU A 399 -8.12 -14.22 -27.85
CA GLU A 399 -8.75 -13.35 -28.85
C GLU A 399 -8.77 -13.91 -30.28
N THR A 400 -7.96 -14.93 -30.59
CA THR A 400 -8.04 -15.62 -31.89
C THR A 400 -9.19 -16.62 -31.96
N ILE A 401 -9.65 -17.12 -30.81
CA ILE A 401 -10.73 -18.11 -30.70
C ILE A 401 -12.09 -17.42 -30.59
N GLY A 402 -12.18 -16.34 -29.81
CA GLY A 402 -13.41 -15.59 -29.59
C GLY A 402 -13.17 -14.26 -28.90
N GLN A 403 -14.12 -13.33 -29.05
CA GLN A 403 -14.08 -12.04 -28.35
C GLN A 403 -14.58 -12.18 -26.91
N ARG A 404 -15.05 -11.09 -26.29
CA ARG A 404 -15.52 -11.07 -24.89
C ARG A 404 -16.92 -10.44 -24.74
N GLY A 405 -17.75 -10.56 -25.76
CA GLY A 405 -19.09 -10.01 -25.81
C GLY A 405 -20.14 -10.94 -25.19
N SER A 406 -21.39 -10.47 -25.20
CA SER A 406 -22.52 -11.21 -24.61
C SER A 406 -22.80 -12.60 -25.20
N GLN A 407 -22.47 -12.84 -26.48
CA GLN A 407 -22.67 -14.15 -27.10
C GLN A 407 -21.62 -15.17 -26.62
N GLU A 408 -20.38 -14.75 -26.38
CA GLU A 408 -19.35 -15.61 -25.80
C GLU A 408 -19.67 -15.97 -24.35
N ILE A 409 -20.09 -14.98 -23.56
CA ILE A 409 -20.55 -15.20 -22.18
C ILE A 409 -21.76 -16.13 -22.17
N GLY A 410 -22.73 -15.88 -23.04
CA GLY A 410 -23.91 -16.72 -23.20
C GLY A 410 -23.57 -18.15 -23.62
N SER A 411 -22.57 -18.34 -24.49
CA SER A 411 -22.10 -19.66 -24.92
C SER A 411 -21.47 -20.44 -23.76
N CYS A 412 -20.68 -19.78 -22.91
CA CYS A 412 -20.16 -20.38 -21.68
C CYS A 412 -21.29 -20.76 -20.70
N LEU A 413 -22.32 -19.91 -20.58
CA LEU A 413 -23.51 -20.19 -19.76
C LEU A 413 -24.28 -21.40 -20.28
N ILE A 414 -24.48 -21.51 -21.61
CA ILE A 414 -25.10 -22.70 -22.22
C ILE A 414 -24.29 -23.94 -21.88
N LYS A 415 -22.96 -23.90 -22.09
CA LYS A 415 -22.07 -25.03 -21.81
C LYS A 415 -22.14 -25.44 -20.34
N TYR A 416 -22.18 -24.49 -19.40
CA TYR A 416 -22.41 -24.76 -17.99
C TYR A 416 -23.77 -25.40 -17.71
N ILE A 417 -24.85 -24.82 -18.24
CA ILE A 417 -26.23 -25.29 -18.01
C ILE A 417 -26.43 -26.71 -18.56
N MET A 418 -25.78 -27.05 -19.68
CA MET A 418 -25.80 -28.41 -20.23
C MET A 418 -25.11 -29.45 -19.33
N THR A 419 -24.24 -29.02 -18.41
CA THR A 419 -23.61 -29.91 -17.42
C THR A 419 -24.45 -30.07 -16.15
N LEU A 420 -25.53 -29.30 -16.00
CA LEU A 420 -26.38 -29.40 -14.82
C LEU A 420 -27.15 -30.74 -14.81
N PRO A 421 -27.30 -31.37 -13.64
CA PRO A 421 -28.13 -32.56 -13.49
C PRO A 421 -29.59 -32.28 -13.94
N PRO A 422 -30.28 -33.26 -14.56
CA PRO A 422 -31.61 -33.06 -15.15
C PRO A 422 -32.71 -32.80 -14.11
N ASN A 423 -32.45 -33.09 -12.84
CA ASN A 423 -33.32 -32.78 -11.70
C ASN A 423 -33.26 -31.32 -11.27
N ILE A 424 -32.30 -30.53 -11.75
CA ILE A 424 -32.25 -29.09 -11.47
C ILE A 424 -33.34 -28.39 -12.28
N GLU A 425 -34.27 -27.78 -11.56
CA GLU A 425 -35.43 -27.06 -12.08
C GLU A 425 -35.29 -25.53 -11.92
N GLU A 426 -34.48 -25.07 -10.96
CA GLU A 426 -34.30 -23.64 -10.68
C GLU A 426 -32.83 -23.24 -10.72
N LEU A 427 -32.53 -22.15 -11.44
CA LEU A 427 -31.20 -21.57 -11.52
C LEU A 427 -31.22 -20.10 -11.09
N ILE A 428 -30.46 -19.78 -10.05
CA ILE A 428 -30.27 -18.42 -9.55
C ILE A 428 -28.88 -17.93 -9.94
N CYS A 429 -28.83 -16.96 -10.83
CA CYS A 429 -27.63 -16.39 -11.41
C CYS A 429 -27.34 -14.99 -10.84
N TYR A 430 -26.11 -14.78 -10.38
CA TYR A 430 -25.60 -13.47 -9.96
C TYR A 430 -24.49 -12.97 -10.88
N SER A 431 -24.59 -11.74 -11.38
CA SER A 431 -23.54 -11.11 -12.19
C SER A 431 -23.40 -9.61 -11.92
N ASP A 432 -22.36 -9.00 -12.47
CA ASP A 432 -22.25 -7.55 -12.56
C ASP A 432 -23.31 -6.95 -13.53
N GLN A 433 -23.37 -5.62 -13.59
CA GLN A 433 -24.29 -4.88 -14.47
C GLN A 433 -23.68 -4.54 -15.85
N CYS A 434 -22.61 -5.21 -16.29
CA CYS A 434 -21.94 -4.87 -17.54
C CYS A 434 -22.89 -5.03 -18.74
N GLY A 435 -23.21 -3.91 -19.40
CA GLY A 435 -24.16 -3.88 -20.52
C GLY A 435 -23.67 -4.70 -21.72
N GLY A 436 -22.39 -4.58 -22.10
CA GLY A 436 -21.84 -5.32 -23.24
C GLY A 436 -21.80 -6.84 -23.07
N GLN A 437 -21.88 -7.33 -21.82
CA GLN A 437 -21.64 -8.73 -21.49
C GLN A 437 -22.86 -9.39 -20.86
N ASN A 438 -23.35 -8.87 -19.73
CA ASN A 438 -24.28 -9.57 -18.86
C ASN A 438 -25.69 -8.99 -18.89
N LYS A 439 -25.82 -7.66 -18.82
CA LYS A 439 -27.11 -6.97 -18.71
C LYS A 439 -27.57 -6.42 -20.06
N ASN A 440 -27.89 -7.32 -20.99
CA ASN A 440 -28.33 -6.99 -22.34
C ASN A 440 -29.41 -7.94 -22.86
N LYS A 441 -29.97 -7.57 -24.02
CA LYS A 441 -30.98 -8.33 -24.73
C LYS A 441 -30.55 -9.76 -25.11
N ASN A 442 -29.26 -9.99 -25.40
CA ASN A 442 -28.78 -11.31 -25.83
C ASN A 442 -28.88 -12.32 -24.69
N ILE A 443 -28.41 -11.96 -23.49
CA ILE A 443 -28.52 -12.80 -22.29
C ILE A 443 -29.98 -12.97 -21.86
N THR A 444 -30.81 -11.91 -21.94
CA THR A 444 -32.24 -12.01 -21.65
C THR A 444 -32.94 -13.00 -22.59
N LYS A 445 -32.72 -12.89 -23.91
CA LYS A 445 -33.28 -13.83 -24.89
C LYS A 445 -32.79 -15.25 -24.67
N LEU A 446 -31.52 -15.40 -24.31
CA LEU A 446 -30.92 -16.69 -23.99
C LEU A 446 -31.67 -17.36 -22.81
N PHE A 447 -31.85 -16.68 -21.68
CA PHE A 447 -32.55 -17.28 -20.54
C PHE A 447 -34.04 -17.55 -20.83
N MET A 448 -34.73 -16.68 -21.58
CA MET A 448 -36.09 -16.95 -22.06
C MET A 448 -36.18 -18.20 -22.94
N PHE A 449 -35.13 -18.50 -23.69
CA PHE A 449 -35.07 -19.69 -24.53
C PHE A 449 -34.68 -20.95 -23.74
N LEU A 450 -33.72 -20.85 -22.82
CA LEU A 450 -33.25 -21.97 -22.02
C LEU A 450 -34.33 -22.53 -21.09
N VAL A 451 -35.15 -21.66 -20.48
CA VAL A 451 -36.27 -22.10 -19.63
C VAL A 451 -37.37 -22.85 -20.43
N GLN A 452 -37.36 -22.75 -21.76
CA GLN A 452 -38.30 -23.44 -22.64
C GLN A 452 -37.72 -24.73 -23.24
N THR A 453 -36.40 -24.93 -23.17
CA THR A 453 -35.70 -26.00 -23.91
C THR A 453 -34.85 -26.91 -23.02
N THR A 454 -34.77 -26.64 -21.73
CA THR A 454 -33.99 -27.41 -20.74
C THR A 454 -34.90 -27.90 -19.60
N SER A 455 -34.33 -28.58 -18.59
CA SER A 455 -35.06 -28.99 -17.37
C SER A 455 -35.43 -27.82 -16.47
N LEU A 456 -34.87 -26.62 -16.71
CA LEU A 456 -35.09 -25.44 -15.89
C LEU A 456 -36.52 -24.92 -16.08
N LYS A 457 -37.28 -24.85 -14.99
CA LYS A 457 -38.60 -24.20 -14.89
C LYS A 457 -38.48 -22.72 -14.61
N ILE A 458 -37.46 -22.31 -13.83
CA ILE A 458 -37.27 -20.92 -13.42
C ILE A 458 -35.78 -20.54 -13.50
N ILE A 459 -35.50 -19.37 -14.07
CA ILE A 459 -34.18 -18.74 -14.01
C ILE A 459 -34.33 -17.35 -13.38
N HIS A 460 -33.55 -17.08 -12.34
CA HIS A 460 -33.42 -15.75 -11.75
C HIS A 460 -32.08 -15.16 -12.15
N HIS A 461 -32.06 -13.97 -12.74
CA HIS A 461 -30.82 -13.23 -13.01
C HIS A 461 -30.80 -11.95 -12.20
N LYS A 462 -29.99 -11.95 -11.14
CA LYS A 462 -29.87 -10.90 -10.13
C LYS A 462 -28.55 -10.15 -10.31
N PHE A 463 -28.57 -8.83 -10.21
CA PHE A 463 -27.37 -8.01 -10.40
C PHE A 463 -26.83 -7.45 -9.08
N PHE A 464 -25.52 -7.24 -8.99
CA PHE A 464 -24.92 -6.46 -7.90
C PHE A 464 -25.08 -4.96 -8.09
N GLU A 465 -24.89 -4.18 -7.03
CA GLU A 465 -24.67 -2.74 -7.14
C GLU A 465 -23.25 -2.46 -7.66
N SER A 466 -23.13 -1.51 -8.59
CA SER A 466 -21.86 -1.17 -9.23
C SER A 466 -20.80 -0.75 -8.20
N GLY A 467 -19.59 -1.30 -8.30
CA GLY A 467 -18.50 -1.05 -7.36
C GLY A 467 -18.66 -1.70 -5.97
N HIS A 468 -19.67 -2.57 -5.78
CA HIS A 468 -19.88 -3.34 -4.55
C HIS A 468 -20.07 -4.84 -4.79
N SER A 469 -19.72 -5.31 -5.98
CA SER A 469 -19.65 -6.73 -6.32
C SER A 469 -18.43 -7.35 -5.64
N TYR A 470 -18.61 -7.86 -4.42
CA TYR A 470 -17.63 -8.80 -3.84
C TYR A 470 -18.11 -10.22 -4.11
N MET A 471 -17.67 -10.77 -5.24
CA MET A 471 -18.09 -12.07 -5.75
C MET A 471 -17.09 -13.17 -5.36
N GLU A 472 -17.57 -14.41 -5.32
CA GLU A 472 -16.72 -15.59 -5.15
C GLU A 472 -15.77 -15.76 -6.35
N CYS A 473 -16.16 -15.24 -7.52
CA CYS A 473 -15.28 -15.07 -8.68
C CYS A 473 -14.04 -14.23 -8.34
N ASP A 474 -14.19 -13.07 -7.69
CA ASP A 474 -13.07 -12.19 -7.31
C ASP A 474 -12.05 -12.89 -6.41
N ARG A 475 -12.53 -13.74 -5.49
CA ARG A 475 -11.66 -14.54 -4.62
C ARG A 475 -10.86 -15.55 -5.44
N SER A 476 -11.48 -16.12 -6.46
CA SER A 476 -10.85 -17.08 -7.36
C SER A 476 -9.81 -16.38 -8.24
N PHE A 477 -10.15 -15.21 -8.79
CA PHE A 477 -9.22 -14.36 -9.54
C PHE A 477 -8.04 -13.88 -8.70
N ALA A 478 -8.27 -13.46 -7.45
CA ALA A 478 -7.21 -13.06 -6.55
C ALA A 478 -6.22 -14.21 -6.23
N ARG A 479 -6.69 -15.47 -6.23
CA ARG A 479 -5.79 -16.64 -6.12
C ARG A 479 -4.97 -16.84 -7.38
N ILE A 480 -5.60 -16.71 -8.55
CA ILE A 480 -4.92 -16.78 -9.86
C ILE A 480 -3.86 -15.68 -9.98
N GLU A 481 -4.15 -14.44 -9.58
CA GLU A 481 -3.18 -13.34 -9.60
C GLU A 481 -2.00 -13.58 -8.64
N LYS A 482 -2.24 -14.20 -7.49
CA LYS A 482 -1.16 -14.59 -6.58
C LYS A 482 -0.29 -15.69 -7.17
N ALA A 483 -0.90 -16.66 -7.86
CA ALA A 483 -0.16 -17.71 -8.58
C ALA A 483 0.65 -17.14 -9.74
N LYS A 484 0.07 -16.23 -10.53
CA LYS A 484 0.72 -15.46 -11.60
C LYS A 484 2.01 -14.81 -11.13
N LYS A 485 2.02 -14.15 -9.97
CA LYS A 485 3.22 -13.47 -9.42
C LYS A 485 4.41 -14.41 -9.14
N LYS A 486 4.14 -15.71 -8.99
CA LYS A 486 5.16 -16.74 -8.79
C LYS A 486 5.52 -17.48 -10.08
N ALA A 487 4.71 -17.34 -11.12
CA ALA A 487 4.91 -17.99 -12.40
C ALA A 487 5.94 -17.21 -13.22
N LEU A 488 6.99 -17.91 -13.66
CA LEU A 488 8.03 -17.36 -14.55
C LEU A 488 7.76 -17.66 -16.04
N ASN A 489 6.83 -18.58 -16.34
CA ASN A 489 6.73 -19.23 -17.65
C ASN A 489 5.29 -19.20 -18.20
N ILE A 490 4.77 -18.03 -18.56
CA ILE A 490 3.49 -17.93 -19.28
C ILE A 490 3.79 -17.37 -20.66
N PHE A 491 3.95 -18.27 -21.62
CA PHE A 491 4.30 -17.93 -22.99
C PHE A 491 3.10 -18.04 -23.91
N ILE A 492 2.28 -19.06 -23.79
CA ILE A 492 1.09 -19.26 -24.64
C ILE A 492 -0.19 -19.34 -23.79
N PRO A 493 -1.40 -19.15 -24.38
CA PRO A 493 -2.66 -19.21 -23.63
C PRO A 493 -2.82 -20.52 -22.84
N LYS A 494 -2.33 -21.65 -23.37
CA LYS A 494 -2.33 -22.94 -22.67
C LYS A 494 -1.60 -22.91 -21.32
N ASN A 495 -0.54 -22.11 -21.17
CA ASN A 495 0.14 -21.96 -19.89
C ASN A 495 -0.74 -21.27 -18.84
N TRP A 496 -1.66 -20.39 -19.24
CA TRP A 496 -2.68 -19.86 -18.33
C TRP A 496 -3.61 -20.95 -17.83
N SER A 497 -4.09 -21.82 -18.73
CA SER A 497 -4.96 -22.94 -18.37
C SER A 497 -4.29 -23.89 -17.37
N GLU A 498 -3.03 -24.21 -17.59
CA GLU A 498 -2.22 -25.04 -16.67
C GLU A 498 -2.02 -24.35 -15.31
N LEU A 499 -1.67 -23.07 -15.31
CA LEU A 499 -1.50 -22.28 -14.09
C LEU A 499 -2.80 -22.23 -13.26
N ILE A 500 -3.92 -21.96 -13.92
CA ILE A 500 -5.22 -21.86 -13.26
C ILE A 500 -5.60 -23.23 -12.69
N ARG A 501 -5.44 -24.31 -13.48
CA ARG A 501 -5.73 -25.68 -13.03
C ARG A 501 -4.92 -26.06 -11.78
N ASN A 502 -3.66 -25.65 -11.73
CA ASN A 502 -2.76 -25.91 -10.59
C ASN A 502 -2.96 -24.95 -9.40
N THR A 503 -3.76 -23.89 -9.55
CA THR A 503 -3.98 -22.90 -8.48
C THR A 503 -4.89 -23.42 -7.37
N SER A 504 -5.87 -24.27 -7.69
CA SER A 504 -6.85 -24.79 -6.73
C SER A 504 -7.52 -26.06 -7.25
N ASN A 505 -7.64 -27.08 -6.39
CA ASN A 505 -8.37 -28.31 -6.70
C ASN A 505 -9.88 -28.09 -6.97
N LYS A 506 -10.43 -26.96 -6.53
CA LYS A 506 -11.82 -26.55 -6.81
C LYS A 506 -12.02 -25.91 -8.18
N PHE A 507 -10.96 -25.73 -8.97
CA PHE A 507 -11.06 -25.11 -10.29
C PHE A 507 -11.22 -26.19 -11.36
N GLN A 508 -12.33 -26.13 -12.07
CA GLN A 508 -12.56 -26.92 -13.27
C GLN A 508 -12.24 -26.06 -14.48
N VAL A 509 -11.08 -26.29 -15.09
CA VAL A 509 -10.61 -25.49 -16.23
C VAL A 509 -11.09 -26.11 -17.53
N ILE A 510 -11.80 -25.31 -18.32
CA ILE A 510 -12.40 -25.67 -19.61
C ILE A 510 -11.78 -24.76 -20.66
N ASP A 511 -10.95 -25.35 -21.51
CA ASP A 511 -10.38 -24.67 -22.67
C ASP A 511 -11.48 -24.57 -23.75
N MET A 512 -11.94 -23.34 -23.99
CA MET A 512 -12.99 -23.06 -24.96
C MET A 512 -12.41 -23.06 -26.36
N LYS A 513 -13.09 -23.76 -27.26
CA LYS A 513 -12.77 -23.79 -28.69
C LYS A 513 -13.68 -22.84 -29.46
N GLN A 514 -13.30 -22.58 -30.69
CA GLN A 514 -14.07 -21.69 -31.55
C GLN A 514 -15.49 -22.23 -31.82
N GLU A 515 -15.64 -23.55 -31.96
CA GLU A 515 -16.93 -24.25 -32.11
C GLU A 515 -17.85 -24.14 -30.88
N ASP A 516 -17.29 -23.83 -29.70
CA ASP A 516 -18.08 -23.65 -28.49
C ASP A 516 -18.81 -22.31 -28.44
N PHE A 517 -18.42 -21.33 -29.28
CA PHE A 517 -19.07 -20.03 -29.36
C PHE A 517 -20.22 -20.08 -30.35
N LEU A 518 -21.43 -19.77 -29.89
CA LEU A 518 -22.67 -19.96 -30.63
C LEU A 518 -23.28 -18.63 -31.08
N SER A 519 -23.80 -18.59 -32.30
CA SER A 519 -24.52 -17.43 -32.83
C SER A 519 -25.94 -17.37 -32.27
N PHE A 520 -26.33 -16.20 -31.75
CA PHE A 520 -27.69 -15.98 -31.24
C PHE A 520 -28.64 -15.42 -32.30
N ASP A 521 -28.29 -15.47 -33.58
CA ASP A 521 -29.16 -15.04 -34.68
C ASP A 521 -30.50 -15.79 -34.69
N TYR A 522 -30.45 -17.09 -34.37
CA TYR A 522 -31.68 -17.88 -34.24
C TYR A 522 -32.58 -17.32 -33.13
N LEU A 523 -32.02 -16.94 -31.98
CA LEU A 523 -32.81 -16.31 -30.91
C LEU A 523 -33.41 -14.98 -31.36
N ASN A 524 -32.68 -14.20 -32.16
CA ASN A 524 -33.16 -12.94 -32.71
C ASN A 524 -34.30 -13.13 -33.72
N SER A 525 -34.38 -14.27 -34.41
CA SER A 525 -35.48 -14.55 -35.34
C SER A 525 -36.76 -15.03 -34.65
N ILE A 526 -36.66 -15.62 -33.46
CA ILE A 526 -37.82 -16.16 -32.72
C ILE A 526 -38.27 -15.28 -31.54
N ILE A 527 -37.38 -14.43 -31.01
CA ILE A 527 -37.65 -13.53 -29.89
C ILE A 527 -37.36 -12.08 -30.31
N THR A 528 -38.40 -11.24 -30.29
CA THR A 528 -38.29 -9.80 -30.54
C THR A 528 -37.58 -9.09 -29.39
N ASP A 529 -37.00 -7.93 -29.69
CA ASP A 529 -36.30 -7.13 -28.66
C ASP A 529 -37.29 -6.62 -27.60
N PRO A 530 -37.03 -6.83 -26.29
CA PRO A 530 -37.90 -6.32 -25.24
C PRO A 530 -37.77 -4.81 -25.16
N LYS A 531 -38.81 -4.09 -25.57
CA LYS A 531 -38.84 -2.61 -25.55
C LYS A 531 -39.79 -2.04 -24.49
N LYS A 532 -40.88 -2.75 -24.19
CA LYS A 532 -41.97 -2.25 -23.35
C LYS A 532 -42.44 -3.29 -22.33
N ASP A 533 -43.07 -2.82 -21.27
CA ASP A 533 -43.82 -3.65 -20.33
C ASP A 533 -45.27 -3.93 -20.82
N MET A 534 -46.03 -4.69 -20.04
CA MET A 534 -47.44 -4.98 -20.33
C MET A 534 -48.33 -3.72 -20.37
N GLU A 535 -47.93 -2.64 -19.68
CA GLU A 535 -48.62 -1.35 -19.67
C GLU A 535 -48.13 -0.41 -20.81
N LYS A 536 -47.35 -0.95 -21.76
CA LYS A 536 -46.74 -0.23 -22.89
C LYS A 536 -45.74 0.86 -22.50
N LYS A 537 -45.26 0.90 -21.25
CA LYS A 537 -44.21 1.81 -20.80
C LYS A 537 -42.84 1.29 -21.24
N PRO A 538 -41.89 2.18 -21.58
CA PRO A 538 -40.56 1.78 -22.03
C PRO A 538 -39.76 1.10 -20.91
N LEU A 539 -39.04 0.04 -21.25
CA LEU A 539 -38.18 -0.69 -20.31
C LEU A 539 -36.92 0.11 -19.98
N LYS A 540 -36.82 0.56 -18.73
CA LYS A 540 -35.63 1.24 -18.21
C LYS A 540 -34.58 0.21 -17.77
N TRP A 541 -33.88 -0.39 -18.74
CA TRP A 541 -32.87 -1.44 -18.52
C TRP A 541 -31.89 -1.14 -17.38
N ARG A 542 -31.34 0.07 -17.33
CA ARG A 542 -30.39 0.49 -16.28
C ARG A 542 -30.96 0.34 -14.86
N GLN A 543 -32.26 0.55 -14.68
CA GLN A 543 -32.94 0.48 -13.37
C GLN A 543 -33.33 -0.94 -12.95
N ILE A 544 -33.28 -1.92 -13.85
CA ILE A 544 -33.65 -3.30 -13.53
C ILE A 544 -32.57 -3.95 -12.66
N VAL A 545 -32.98 -4.51 -11.53
CA VAL A 545 -32.06 -5.15 -10.56
C VAL A 545 -32.18 -6.67 -10.54
N TRP A 546 -33.27 -7.20 -11.08
CA TRP A 546 -33.60 -8.62 -11.06
C TRP A 546 -34.53 -8.96 -12.23
N PHE A 547 -34.14 -9.97 -13.03
CA PHE A 547 -35.01 -10.64 -13.99
C PHE A 547 -35.43 -12.01 -13.49
N THR A 548 -36.66 -12.40 -13.80
CA THR A 548 -37.19 -13.75 -13.56
C THR A 548 -37.79 -14.29 -14.86
N TYR A 549 -37.36 -15.47 -15.25
CA TYR A 549 -37.81 -16.20 -16.44
C TYR A 549 -38.51 -17.47 -15.97
N ARG A 550 -39.74 -17.71 -16.42
CA ARG A 550 -40.50 -18.92 -16.07
C ARG A 550 -40.87 -19.69 -17.33
N ASN A 551 -40.92 -21.02 -17.25
CA ASN A 551 -41.32 -21.86 -18.39
C ASN A 551 -42.80 -21.64 -18.78
N GLU A 552 -43.64 -21.25 -17.83
CA GLU A 552 -45.05 -20.87 -18.03
C GLU A 552 -45.17 -19.57 -18.87
N ASP A 553 -44.22 -18.64 -18.71
CA ASP A 553 -44.19 -17.36 -19.41
C ASP A 553 -43.48 -17.49 -20.76
N PHE A 554 -44.22 -17.95 -21.78
CA PHE A 554 -43.63 -18.16 -23.10
C PHE A 554 -43.14 -16.85 -23.75
N PHE A 555 -41.81 -16.72 -23.87
CA PHE A 555 -41.12 -15.54 -24.37
C PHE A 555 -41.61 -14.24 -23.72
N CYS A 556 -41.75 -14.28 -22.40
CA CYS A 556 -41.94 -13.15 -21.52
C CYS A 556 -40.99 -13.30 -20.32
N PHE A 557 -40.71 -12.21 -19.62
CA PHE A 557 -39.99 -12.23 -18.35
C PHE A 557 -40.62 -11.26 -17.36
N LEU A 558 -40.41 -11.52 -16.08
CA LEU A 558 -40.70 -10.54 -15.03
C LEU A 558 -39.42 -9.78 -14.68
N PHE A 559 -39.56 -8.52 -14.32
CA PHE A 559 -38.46 -7.71 -13.84
C PHE A 559 -38.85 -6.86 -12.65
N ASN A 560 -37.87 -6.60 -11.79
CA ASN A 560 -38.03 -5.74 -10.63
C ASN A 560 -37.02 -4.60 -10.73
N GLN A 561 -37.47 -3.38 -10.43
CA GLN A 561 -36.62 -2.18 -10.32
C GLN A 561 -36.14 -1.93 -8.89
N THR A 562 -36.73 -2.65 -7.93
CA THR A 562 -36.36 -2.64 -6.52
C THR A 562 -36.21 -4.07 -6.03
N ARG A 563 -35.39 -4.25 -4.99
CA ARG A 563 -35.22 -5.56 -4.32
C ARG A 563 -36.15 -5.71 -3.11
N ASN A 564 -37.01 -4.74 -2.89
CA ASN A 564 -38.01 -4.81 -1.83
C ASN A 564 -39.14 -5.77 -2.26
N PRO A 565 -39.37 -6.87 -1.51
CA PRO A 565 -40.35 -7.89 -1.86
C PRO A 565 -41.81 -7.39 -1.85
N ILE A 566 -42.07 -6.21 -1.26
CA ILE A 566 -43.39 -5.58 -1.24
C ILE A 566 -43.82 -5.13 -2.65
N PHE A 567 -42.86 -4.79 -3.52
CA PHE A 567 -43.20 -4.35 -4.87
C PHE A 567 -43.32 -5.54 -5.81
N PRO A 568 -44.47 -5.70 -6.49
CA PRO A 568 -44.69 -6.82 -7.39
C PRO A 568 -43.75 -6.73 -8.60
N SER A 569 -43.36 -7.90 -9.10
CA SER A 569 -42.60 -8.01 -10.33
C SER A 569 -43.45 -7.56 -11.53
N ILE A 570 -42.88 -6.77 -12.42
CA ILE A 570 -43.57 -6.23 -13.60
C ILE A 570 -43.35 -7.19 -14.77
N HIS A 571 -44.40 -7.50 -15.52
CA HIS A 571 -44.30 -8.32 -16.72
C HIS A 571 -43.80 -7.52 -17.92
N SER A 572 -42.85 -8.10 -18.66
CA SER A 572 -42.50 -7.61 -20.00
C SER A 572 -43.66 -7.83 -20.97
N GLN A 573 -43.71 -7.05 -22.04
CA GLN A 573 -44.55 -7.41 -23.18
C GLN A 573 -44.11 -8.79 -23.73
N LYS A 574 -45.06 -9.54 -24.30
CA LYS A 574 -44.74 -10.79 -25.01
C LYS A 574 -43.78 -10.51 -26.17
N CYS A 575 -42.61 -11.14 -26.15
CA CYS A 575 -41.53 -10.93 -27.11
C CYS A 575 -41.49 -12.04 -28.19
N SER A 576 -42.60 -12.72 -28.46
CA SER A 576 -42.61 -13.83 -29.44
C SER A 576 -42.70 -13.29 -30.87
N ALA A 577 -41.74 -13.66 -31.72
CA ALA A 577 -41.79 -13.45 -33.17
C ALA A 577 -42.38 -14.65 -33.93
N LEU A 578 -42.71 -15.73 -33.22
CA LEU A 578 -43.24 -16.95 -33.83
C LEU A 578 -44.68 -16.77 -34.32
N PRO A 579 -45.03 -17.36 -35.49
CA PRO A 579 -46.42 -17.42 -35.96
C PRO A 579 -47.29 -18.19 -34.95
N VAL A 580 -48.60 -17.92 -34.99
CA VAL A 580 -49.59 -18.45 -34.02
C VAL A 580 -49.46 -19.98 -33.90
N GLY A 581 -49.01 -20.44 -32.72
CA GLY A 581 -48.70 -21.83 -32.41
C GLY A 581 -47.45 -21.94 -31.52
N ARG A 582 -47.29 -23.04 -30.78
CA ARG A 582 -46.06 -23.31 -30.00
C ARG A 582 -45.20 -24.29 -30.81
N PRO A 583 -44.28 -23.82 -31.67
CA PRO A 583 -43.38 -24.73 -32.38
C PRO A 583 -42.53 -25.50 -31.38
N LYS A 584 -42.16 -26.73 -31.74
CA LYS A 584 -41.27 -27.57 -30.93
C LYS A 584 -39.88 -26.91 -30.88
N LEU A 585 -39.62 -26.14 -29.83
CA LEU A 585 -38.32 -25.53 -29.58
C LEU A 585 -37.33 -26.65 -29.25
N SER A 586 -36.12 -26.55 -29.81
CA SER A 586 -35.04 -27.49 -29.52
C SER A 586 -33.75 -26.71 -29.40
N ILE A 587 -33.00 -26.99 -28.33
CA ILE A 587 -31.69 -26.40 -28.11
C ILE A 587 -30.69 -26.75 -29.22
N LYS A 588 -30.90 -27.88 -29.92
CA LYS A 588 -30.04 -28.31 -31.04
C LYS A 588 -29.86 -27.23 -32.11
N LYS A 589 -30.92 -26.48 -32.42
CA LYS A 589 -30.87 -25.37 -33.38
C LYS A 589 -29.90 -24.25 -32.98
N LEU A 590 -29.70 -24.05 -31.69
CA LEU A 590 -28.73 -23.09 -31.17
C LEU A 590 -27.31 -23.67 -31.18
N LEU A 591 -27.17 -24.97 -30.88
CA LEU A 591 -25.89 -25.68 -30.87
C LEU A 591 -25.30 -25.90 -32.28
N GLU A 592 -26.14 -25.88 -33.31
CA GLU A 592 -25.72 -26.12 -34.70
C GLU A 592 -25.02 -24.91 -35.36
N LYS A 593 -25.23 -23.69 -34.85
CA LYS A 593 -24.70 -22.47 -35.48
C LYS A 593 -23.58 -21.85 -34.65
N SER A 594 -22.34 -22.06 -35.09
CA SER A 594 -21.18 -21.35 -34.55
C SER A 594 -21.29 -19.84 -34.78
N LEU A 595 -20.81 -19.06 -33.81
CA LEU A 595 -20.63 -17.60 -33.91
C LEU A 595 -19.56 -17.24 -34.93
N TYR A 596 -18.48 -18.03 -34.96
CA TYR A 596 -17.32 -17.76 -35.78
C TYR A 596 -17.13 -18.88 -36.81
N SER A 597 -17.14 -18.52 -38.09
CA SER A 597 -16.89 -19.46 -39.19
C SER A 597 -15.41 -19.75 -39.44
N THR A 598 -14.53 -18.81 -39.08
CA THR A 598 -13.07 -18.89 -39.28
C THR A 598 -12.35 -18.25 -38.11
N THR A 599 -11.10 -18.64 -37.85
CA THR A 599 -10.32 -18.12 -36.73
C THR A 599 -10.18 -16.60 -36.83
N LEU A 600 -10.34 -15.92 -35.70
CA LEU A 600 -10.30 -14.47 -35.66
C LEU A 600 -8.88 -13.98 -35.93
N LYS A 601 -8.79 -12.97 -36.79
CA LYS A 601 -7.52 -12.33 -37.13
C LYS A 601 -7.24 -11.21 -36.15
N ILE A 602 -6.02 -11.16 -35.64
CA ILE A 602 -5.55 -10.00 -34.86
C ILE A 602 -5.08 -8.88 -35.80
N LYS A 603 -5.14 -7.62 -35.32
CA LYS A 603 -4.62 -6.46 -36.04
C LYS A 603 -3.13 -6.69 -36.36
N LYS A 604 -2.69 -6.33 -37.57
CA LYS A 604 -1.30 -6.52 -38.01
C LYS A 604 -0.27 -5.90 -37.08
N ALA A 605 -0.50 -4.67 -36.63
CA ALA A 605 0.40 -3.97 -35.72
C ALA A 605 0.59 -4.72 -34.39
N LYS A 606 -0.45 -5.42 -33.93
CA LYS A 606 -0.39 -6.26 -32.74
C LYS A 606 0.45 -7.52 -32.99
N TRP A 607 0.24 -8.17 -34.14
CA TRP A 607 1.07 -9.32 -34.53
C TRP A 607 2.56 -8.94 -34.65
N GLU A 608 2.88 -7.81 -35.29
CA GLU A 608 4.26 -7.32 -35.40
C GLU A 608 4.90 -7.08 -34.02
N ASN A 609 4.14 -6.53 -33.05
CA ASN A 609 4.58 -6.39 -31.67
C ASN A 609 4.82 -7.74 -30.98
N LEU A 610 3.98 -8.75 -31.23
CA LEU A 610 4.17 -10.10 -30.70
C LEU A 610 5.42 -10.78 -31.28
N ILE A 611 5.70 -10.58 -32.58
CA ILE A 611 6.93 -11.07 -33.22
C ILE A 611 8.18 -10.41 -32.61
N GLN A 612 8.13 -9.12 -32.27
CA GLN A 612 9.22 -8.43 -31.56
C GLN A 612 9.49 -9.00 -30.16
N LEU A 613 8.52 -9.69 -29.55
CA LEU A 613 8.69 -10.33 -28.24
C LEU A 613 9.34 -11.72 -28.31
N LEU A 614 9.44 -12.34 -29.50
CA LEU A 614 10.02 -13.69 -29.68
C LEU A 614 11.41 -13.89 -29.04
N PRO A 615 12.35 -12.92 -29.07
CA PRO A 615 13.64 -13.09 -28.41
C PRO A 615 13.57 -13.34 -26.90
N TYR A 616 12.45 -13.00 -26.26
CA TYR A 616 12.19 -13.19 -24.83
C TYR A 616 11.30 -14.43 -24.55
N ILE A 617 10.93 -15.17 -25.58
CA ILE A 617 10.08 -16.36 -25.51
C ILE A 617 10.93 -17.58 -25.90
N PRO A 618 10.82 -18.72 -25.21
CA PRO A 618 11.52 -19.94 -25.60
C PRO A 618 11.19 -20.35 -27.05
N PRO A 619 12.18 -20.78 -27.85
CA PRO A 619 11.99 -21.13 -29.26
C PRO A 619 10.86 -22.12 -29.55
N ILE A 620 10.58 -23.03 -28.61
CA ILE A 620 9.49 -24.02 -28.71
C ILE A 620 8.10 -23.38 -28.92
N TYR A 621 7.92 -22.12 -28.50
CA TYR A 621 6.65 -21.39 -28.63
C TYR A 621 6.65 -20.39 -29.79
N HIS A 622 7.74 -20.23 -30.54
CA HIS A 622 7.82 -19.24 -31.63
C HIS A 622 6.82 -19.54 -32.75
N ASP A 623 6.67 -20.82 -33.08
CA ASP A 623 5.73 -21.32 -34.08
C ASP A 623 4.29 -20.85 -33.83
N PHE A 624 3.88 -20.76 -32.57
CA PHE A 624 2.54 -20.31 -32.18
C PHE A 624 2.26 -18.87 -32.67
N TYR A 625 3.22 -17.97 -32.48
CA TYR A 625 3.08 -16.57 -32.88
C TYR A 625 3.27 -16.37 -34.38
N GLN A 626 4.22 -17.08 -34.98
CA GLN A 626 4.51 -16.97 -36.41
C GLN A 626 3.32 -17.41 -37.26
N LYS A 627 2.60 -18.46 -36.83
CA LYS A 627 1.43 -19.01 -37.54
C LYS A 627 0.11 -18.35 -37.16
N MET A 628 0.14 -17.31 -36.31
CA MET A 628 -1.07 -16.67 -35.79
C MET A 628 -1.84 -15.90 -36.89
N PRO A 629 -3.16 -16.08 -37.02
CA PRO A 629 -3.96 -15.36 -38.01
C PRO A 629 -3.96 -13.85 -37.77
N HIS A 630 -3.65 -13.06 -38.80
CA HIS A 630 -3.60 -11.61 -38.72
C HIS A 630 -4.02 -10.92 -40.02
N GLU A 631 -4.37 -9.65 -39.94
CA GLU A 631 -4.78 -8.84 -41.10
C GLU A 631 -3.60 -8.55 -42.05
N ALA A 632 -3.85 -8.58 -43.36
CA ALA A 632 -2.88 -8.19 -44.38
C ALA A 632 -2.83 -6.66 -44.56
N LYS A 633 -1.70 -6.10 -45.03
CA LYS A 633 -1.51 -4.64 -45.23
C LYS A 633 -2.54 -4.10 -46.24
N VAL A 634 -3.35 -3.12 -45.84
CA VAL A 634 -4.13 -2.29 -46.78
C VAL A 634 -3.20 -1.20 -47.34
N SER A 635 -2.78 -1.35 -48.60
CA SER A 635 -2.00 -0.31 -49.30
C SER A 635 -2.93 0.74 -49.91
N ASN A 636 -3.28 1.77 -49.15
CA ASN A 636 -3.98 2.94 -49.70
C ASN A 636 -2.99 3.87 -50.41
N LYS A 637 -2.72 3.62 -51.71
CA LYS A 637 -2.23 4.65 -52.64
C LYS A 637 -3.43 5.48 -53.11
N LYS A 638 -3.68 6.64 -52.49
CA LYS A 638 -4.46 7.71 -53.11
C LYS A 638 -3.56 8.94 -53.28
N THR A 639 -3.19 9.17 -54.53
CA THR A 639 -2.55 10.35 -55.09
C THR A 639 -3.34 11.62 -54.75
N LYS A 640 -2.71 12.57 -54.02
CA LYS A 640 -3.20 13.94 -53.84
C LYS A 640 -2.81 14.78 -55.07
N GLY A 641 -3.77 15.16 -55.89
CA GLY A 641 -3.66 16.32 -56.77
C GLY A 641 -4.16 17.57 -56.03
N LYS A 642 -3.31 18.59 -55.89
CA LYS A 642 -3.70 19.96 -55.50
C LYS A 642 -4.43 20.62 -56.68
N PRO A 643 -5.30 21.60 -56.40
CA PRO A 643 -4.92 22.95 -56.82
C PRO A 643 -5.10 24.00 -55.72
N SER A 644 -4.20 24.97 -55.79
CA SER A 644 -4.10 26.24 -55.07
C SER A 644 -5.08 27.29 -55.58
N GLY A 645 -5.51 28.22 -54.73
CA GLY A 645 -6.03 29.52 -55.20
C GLY A 645 -7.00 30.22 -54.26
N SER A 646 -6.44 30.95 -53.29
CA SER A 646 -7.13 31.93 -52.42
C SER A 646 -7.56 33.20 -53.17
N LYS A 647 -8.70 33.83 -52.79
CA LYS A 647 -8.78 35.19 -52.19
C LYS A 647 -10.20 35.82 -52.13
N LYS A 648 -10.40 36.55 -51.02
CA LYS A 648 -11.27 37.74 -50.75
C LYS A 648 -12.77 37.47 -50.52
N ASN A 649 -13.31 37.68 -49.31
CA ASN A 649 -13.64 38.93 -48.58
C ASN A 649 -14.97 39.56 -49.06
N GLU A 650 -16.00 39.60 -48.20
CA GLU A 650 -16.68 40.84 -47.72
C GLU A 650 -18.01 40.55 -46.97
N THR A 651 -18.00 40.90 -45.68
CA THR A 651 -18.94 41.72 -44.90
C THR A 651 -20.49 41.72 -45.10
N GLN A 652 -21.16 41.51 -43.96
CA GLN A 652 -22.20 42.34 -43.30
C GLN A 652 -23.72 42.06 -43.43
N ASN A 653 -24.36 42.20 -42.26
CA ASN A 653 -25.77 42.54 -41.94
C ASN A 653 -26.82 41.41 -41.92
N LYS A 654 -27.87 41.42 -41.08
CA LYS A 654 -28.23 42.03 -39.78
C LYS A 654 -29.66 41.49 -39.46
N ALA A 655 -29.95 41.27 -38.18
CA ALA A 655 -31.26 41.36 -37.51
C ALA A 655 -32.44 40.36 -37.80
N GLU A 656 -32.88 39.78 -36.67
CA GLU A 656 -34.25 39.75 -36.12
C GLU A 656 -35.28 38.62 -36.45
N LYS A 657 -35.81 38.09 -35.33
CA LYS A 657 -37.18 37.62 -34.99
C LYS A 657 -37.47 36.12 -34.76
N GLU A 658 -37.72 35.84 -33.47
CA GLU A 658 -38.93 35.24 -32.87
C GLU A 658 -39.37 33.79 -33.20
N THR A 659 -39.23 32.94 -32.17
CA THR A 659 -40.22 31.97 -31.61
C THR A 659 -41.02 31.06 -32.56
N GLN A 660 -40.76 29.75 -32.53
CA GLN A 660 -41.58 28.69 -31.87
C GLN A 660 -41.11 27.30 -32.30
N ASN A 661 -41.21 26.38 -31.32
CA ASN A 661 -41.16 24.92 -31.39
C ASN A 661 -41.12 24.25 -32.78
N GLU A 662 -40.16 23.35 -32.96
CA GLU A 662 -40.45 22.03 -33.54
C GLU A 662 -39.38 21.00 -33.12
N THR A 663 -39.90 19.84 -32.73
CA THR A 663 -39.26 18.55 -32.55
C THR A 663 -38.30 18.20 -33.69
N GLU A 664 -37.08 17.78 -33.37
CA GLU A 664 -36.37 16.80 -34.21
C GLU A 664 -35.28 16.04 -33.43
N GLU A 665 -35.12 14.79 -33.84
CA GLU A 665 -34.27 13.74 -33.32
C GLU A 665 -32.77 14.13 -33.30
N GLU A 666 -32.12 14.02 -32.15
CA GLU A 666 -30.66 13.84 -32.12
C GLU A 666 -30.32 12.41 -31.66
N THR A 667 -30.04 11.61 -32.69
CA THR A 667 -29.24 10.39 -32.64
C THR A 667 -27.84 10.72 -32.13
N GLN A 668 -27.60 10.56 -30.83
CA GLN A 668 -26.23 10.53 -30.31
C GLN A 668 -25.65 9.13 -30.49
N ASN A 669 -24.86 9.01 -31.55
CA ASN A 669 -23.76 8.05 -31.67
C ASN A 669 -22.84 8.20 -30.46
N GLU A 670 -23.01 7.37 -29.43
CA GLU A 670 -21.94 7.11 -28.45
C GLU A 670 -20.87 6.32 -29.19
N THR A 671 -19.87 7.07 -29.66
CA THR A 671 -18.59 6.56 -30.13
C THR A 671 -17.88 5.89 -28.97
N ASP A 672 -17.49 4.64 -29.20
CA ASP A 672 -16.56 3.91 -28.38
C ASP A 672 -15.32 4.78 -28.12
N GLN A 673 -15.13 5.21 -26.87
CA GLN A 673 -13.82 5.69 -26.42
C GLN A 673 -12.89 4.47 -26.36
N GLU A 674 -12.29 4.16 -27.51
CA GLU A 674 -11.00 3.51 -27.58
C GLU A 674 -10.00 4.40 -26.83
N ASP A 675 -9.43 3.90 -25.74
CA ASP A 675 -8.24 4.49 -25.11
C ASP A 675 -7.05 4.35 -26.09
N ASP A 676 -7.00 5.24 -27.09
CA ASP A 676 -5.84 5.45 -27.93
C ASP A 676 -4.77 6.15 -27.09
N VAL A 677 -3.85 5.36 -26.55
CA VAL A 677 -2.57 5.85 -26.06
C VAL A 677 -1.79 6.35 -27.28
N VAL A 678 -1.85 7.65 -27.52
CA VAL A 678 -0.93 8.36 -28.41
C VAL A 678 0.44 8.33 -27.74
N LEU A 679 1.31 7.43 -28.18
CA LEU A 679 2.74 7.50 -27.90
C LEU A 679 3.29 8.67 -28.71
N SER A 680 3.69 9.75 -28.03
CA SER A 680 4.50 10.80 -28.64
C SER A 680 5.90 10.25 -28.91
N ASP A 681 6.27 10.16 -30.18
CA ASP A 681 7.66 10.08 -30.63
C ASP A 681 8.35 11.38 -30.22
N ASP A 682 9.18 11.35 -29.18
CA ASP A 682 10.22 12.34 -28.89
C ASP A 682 11.06 11.81 -27.72
N TYR A 683 11.99 10.90 -28.00
CA TYR A 683 13.15 10.59 -27.15
C TYR A 683 14.28 10.05 -28.03
N GLU A 684 14.77 10.89 -28.94
CA GLU A 684 16.19 10.89 -29.30
C GLU A 684 16.87 12.00 -28.48
N GLU A 685 18.04 11.67 -27.92
CA GLU A 685 18.87 12.44 -26.98
C GLU A 685 18.36 12.50 -25.52
N TYR A 686 18.84 11.57 -24.69
CA TYR A 686 19.63 11.80 -23.46
C TYR A 686 20.04 10.49 -22.77
#